data_AF-A0A8M2B7F9-F1
#
_entry.id   AF-A0A8M2B7F9-F1
#
_cell.length_a   1.000
_cell.length_b   1.000
_cell.length_c   1.000
_cell.angle_alpha   90.00
_cell.angle_beta   90.00
_cell.angle_gamma   90.00
#
_symmetry.space_group_name_H-M   'P 1'
#
loop_
_entity.id
_entity.type
_entity.pdbx_description
1 polymer ?
#
loop_
_entity_poly.entity_id
_entity_poly.type
_entity_poly.pdbx_seq_one_letter_code
_entity_poly.pdbx_strand_id
1 'polypeptide(L)'
;MTMTTNAERKFINLRKRLDQLGYRQPLAIESLPLVEKLFSDLIHTTESLRNAKLAAGKTEKESRNVDAILEPYKTENARLVKENNEMHLGLLKLREEKDRISRELKAYIRKLDHETSDLKFLNNQYVQKVRSLEKDSNGKTERILQLQEKNMQAVVQTPGGKKRSIPFRRQRMQTDELLPSSGGYVPPAVAQPDDPYIADLLQVADDRIQELQKEVAQLKLDLERAQGGIKHLNKQVEERDKEIERLNRALDGGRPHDVISLEAQNISNEKLIAHLNLQIEYLQETNRSLEQRVDSLQQKKKTVSSEVADLSARNQELCQELTQIDQLAQQLEKDKEMVLETADMELQEAKKAIQRQQRELEGQEEVISTLRRDMADGDHVKDQLRNQLLDLQDQNNKMEGLIHFLEEDKKRLQDKIEAMMQEDKEMVLELERMRARHGMCGKDHSPSRLDAFVKSLEEERNYYREEVERYRLVRGRTDRSPTPVGRGRSPRGRGSWHGKRDGDAELSRVVKERDELQSVLLGFEKHMEDIQTRVKLLTAERDQLSSQCQQAQEELRRVQRELESSELQRRIRDDREQTEAELQRVTAERDALRDRLKVAHSTALTDREQEEFRFLDLENTIEKLEREKADLRAQVTVLKESRVVVEKELKAQSAVLLQNVEEATQQRVESSALRLLQEQMEQSLSDVQHRLSVKTNELQAAHQQIDKLEEKIADLSRHGSSQKDEVVILQNTIASLDREKDTLQDAVDQKTESVVLLQQEVHRKEETLLEVRLTVTDLENSLNQLQAVLSSREREIASLRRQLDQSQEELFSVSRDREVALRENRRLQDDLATMTRENQAVHAEMQEALNERDELKLRVHSYISEVARIESLMAAKEQENRDMLERFRSIHTESEDKELKLQQSEGLNNSIRLELLSSDTERRHLRERVSLQDREIQEHLNALQAYEAQVSSLARAMSRLEEEVQAARAEKASVLADLASVRELCVKLDSSKELTVRQLTSKSMELERVTGELEDVRSEMELLKKQLGSERLTVRNLETLLSTNRQKEFQTHISASEKESELKVLKDRLALADSKTAGHAREVSQLRGKVSQLQTEMDVLKRQLTTERFERERAVQEMRRQGLSFSSLRSSSPLSTSLSPRPASPERSILRTPERSTDKTQDKSVSFKE
;
A
#
# COMPACT_ATOMS: atom_id res chain seq x y z
N MET A 1 -9.07 125.67 -101.85
CA MET A 1 -9.55 125.17 -100.55
C MET A 1 -10.51 124.03 -100.84
N THR A 2 -10.21 122.82 -100.38
CA THR A 2 -10.90 121.59 -100.81
C THR A 2 -11.15 120.67 -99.62
N MET A 3 -12.34 120.06 -99.61
CA MET A 3 -12.89 119.27 -98.52
C MET A 3 -12.01 118.06 -98.13
N THR A 4 -11.41 118.09 -96.93
CA THR A 4 -10.90 116.88 -96.26
C THR A 4 -12.08 115.99 -95.88
N THR A 5 -12.07 114.74 -96.32
CA THR A 5 -13.23 113.85 -96.37
C THR A 5 -13.61 113.24 -95.01
N ASN A 6 -14.84 112.73 -94.90
CA ASN A 6 -15.30 112.04 -93.68
C ASN A 6 -14.51 110.74 -93.40
N ALA A 7 -13.93 110.14 -94.44
CA ALA A 7 -13.05 108.97 -94.32
C ALA A 7 -11.78 109.30 -93.52
N GLU A 8 -11.18 110.47 -93.71
CA GLU A 8 -9.96 110.89 -92.99
C GLU A 8 -10.21 111.03 -91.48
N ARG A 9 -11.39 111.50 -91.05
CA ARG A 9 -11.75 111.57 -89.62
C ARG A 9 -11.90 110.17 -89.00
N LYS A 10 -12.58 109.26 -89.70
CA LYS A 10 -12.66 107.84 -89.29
C LYS A 10 -11.28 107.20 -89.25
N PHE A 11 -10.43 107.47 -90.24
CA PHE A 11 -9.07 106.99 -90.31
C PHE A 11 -8.26 107.42 -89.09
N ILE A 12 -8.22 108.73 -88.78
CA ILE A 12 -7.49 109.26 -87.62
C ILE A 12 -8.01 108.67 -86.30
N ASN A 13 -9.33 108.49 -86.15
CA ASN A 13 -9.92 107.94 -84.92
C ASN A 13 -9.66 106.45 -84.74
N LEU A 14 -9.85 105.62 -85.78
CA LEU A 14 -9.49 104.21 -85.71
C LEU A 14 -7.99 104.05 -85.52
N ARG A 15 -7.18 104.84 -86.23
CA ARG A 15 -5.72 104.83 -86.12
C ARG A 15 -5.25 105.12 -84.70
N LYS A 16 -5.80 106.13 -84.02
CA LYS A 16 -5.50 106.41 -82.61
C LYS A 16 -5.83 105.22 -81.69
N ARG A 17 -6.96 104.52 -81.92
CA ARG A 17 -7.34 103.33 -81.13
C ARG A 17 -6.41 102.14 -81.41
N LEU A 18 -5.94 101.97 -82.65
CA LEU A 18 -4.96 100.95 -83.03
C LEU A 18 -3.56 101.26 -82.46
N ASP A 19 -3.08 102.50 -82.56
CA ASP A 19 -1.81 102.96 -81.97
C ASP A 19 -1.81 102.81 -80.43
N GLN A 20 -2.95 103.07 -79.77
CA GLN A 20 -3.14 102.84 -78.32
C GLN A 20 -3.01 101.37 -77.92
N LEU A 21 -3.28 100.44 -78.85
CA LEU A 21 -3.11 98.99 -78.67
C LEU A 21 -1.83 98.46 -79.35
N GLY A 22 -0.92 99.34 -79.76
CA GLY A 22 0.40 99.00 -80.31
C GLY A 22 0.45 98.68 -81.81
N TYR A 23 -0.69 98.68 -82.53
CA TYR A 23 -0.77 98.38 -83.95
C TYR A 23 -0.33 99.56 -84.82
N ARG A 24 1.00 99.79 -84.88
CA ARG A 24 1.60 100.97 -85.53
C ARG A 24 1.88 100.83 -87.03
N GLN A 25 1.65 99.67 -87.64
CA GLN A 25 1.88 99.40 -89.07
C GLN A 25 1.05 100.37 -89.96
N PRO A 26 1.57 100.89 -91.09
CA PRO A 26 0.85 101.86 -91.92
C PRO A 26 -0.44 101.26 -92.48
N LEU A 27 -1.54 102.01 -92.40
CA LEU A 27 -2.88 101.60 -92.85
C LEU A 27 -3.26 102.37 -94.13
N ALA A 28 -3.77 101.69 -95.14
CA ALA A 28 -4.35 102.33 -96.33
C ALA A 28 -5.81 102.74 -96.07
N ILE A 29 -6.27 103.83 -96.71
CA ILE A 29 -7.63 104.36 -96.54
C ILE A 29 -8.69 103.36 -97.04
N GLU A 30 -8.39 102.59 -98.09
CA GLU A 30 -9.29 101.56 -98.64
C GLU A 30 -9.59 100.43 -97.64
N SER A 31 -8.61 100.06 -96.81
CA SER A 31 -8.74 99.00 -95.80
C SER A 31 -9.56 99.42 -94.58
N LEU A 32 -9.81 100.72 -94.40
CA LEU A 32 -10.41 101.32 -93.21
C LEU A 32 -11.72 100.66 -92.74
N PRO A 33 -12.73 100.38 -93.60
CA PRO A 33 -14.02 99.86 -93.13
C PRO A 33 -13.94 98.42 -92.62
N LEU A 34 -13.02 97.61 -93.17
CA LEU A 34 -12.80 96.23 -92.73
C LEU A 34 -12.10 96.22 -91.36
N VAL A 35 -11.06 97.04 -91.19
CA VAL A 35 -10.35 97.13 -89.90
C VAL A 35 -11.25 97.76 -88.83
N GLU A 36 -12.13 98.71 -89.16
CA GLU A 36 -13.10 99.28 -88.20
C GLU A 36 -14.08 98.21 -87.67
N LYS A 37 -14.51 97.27 -88.51
CA LYS A 37 -15.32 96.11 -88.09
C LYS A 37 -14.53 95.10 -87.27
N LEU A 38 -13.43 94.57 -87.81
CA LEU A 38 -12.60 93.57 -87.11
C LEU A 38 -12.12 94.06 -85.74
N PHE A 39 -11.86 95.36 -85.60
CA PHE A 39 -11.51 95.99 -84.33
C PHE A 39 -12.68 96.03 -83.34
N SER A 40 -13.90 96.27 -83.82
CA SER A 40 -15.13 96.25 -83.00
C SER A 40 -15.48 94.82 -82.56
N ASP A 41 -15.32 93.84 -83.45
CA ASP A 41 -15.51 92.42 -83.16
C ASP A 41 -14.46 91.92 -82.15
N LEU A 42 -13.21 92.38 -82.26
CA LEU A 42 -12.14 92.09 -81.29
C LEU A 42 -12.43 92.68 -79.90
N ILE A 43 -13.00 93.89 -79.82
CA ILE A 43 -13.44 94.47 -78.54
C ILE A 43 -14.58 93.61 -77.96
N HIS A 44 -15.64 93.32 -78.71
CA HIS A 44 -16.77 92.54 -78.19
C HIS A 44 -16.39 91.12 -77.80
N THR A 45 -15.48 90.45 -78.53
CA THR A 45 -14.98 89.12 -78.16
C THR A 45 -14.07 89.15 -76.93
N THR A 46 -13.21 90.17 -76.77
CA THR A 46 -12.37 90.30 -75.57
C THR A 46 -13.17 90.71 -74.32
N GLU A 47 -14.19 91.55 -74.45
CA GLU A 47 -15.14 91.86 -73.37
C GLU A 47 -15.98 90.63 -73.00
N SER A 48 -16.48 89.88 -73.98
CA SER A 48 -17.23 88.63 -73.75
C SER A 48 -16.36 87.58 -73.05
N LEU A 49 -15.11 87.40 -73.49
CA LEU A 49 -14.15 86.50 -72.86
C LEU A 49 -13.80 86.94 -71.43
N ARG A 50 -13.68 88.26 -71.17
CA ARG A 50 -13.47 88.80 -69.83
C ARG A 50 -14.66 88.49 -68.91
N ASN A 51 -15.88 88.67 -69.40
CA ASN A 51 -17.11 88.37 -68.66
C ASN A 51 -17.26 86.87 -68.40
N ALA A 52 -16.97 86.01 -69.39
CA ALA A 52 -16.96 84.56 -69.23
C ALA A 52 -15.92 84.08 -68.20
N LYS A 53 -14.70 84.64 -68.22
CA LYS A 53 -13.67 84.36 -67.21
C LYS A 53 -14.09 84.80 -65.80
N LEU A 54 -14.76 85.95 -65.67
CA LEU A 54 -15.29 86.43 -64.40
C LEU A 54 -16.46 85.59 -63.88
N ALA A 55 -17.29 85.03 -64.77
CA ALA A 55 -18.34 84.07 -64.40
C ALA A 55 -17.75 82.73 -63.94
N ALA A 56 -16.81 82.15 -64.71
CA ALA A 56 -16.12 80.92 -64.34
C ALA A 56 -15.36 81.04 -63.00
N GLY A 57 -14.69 82.17 -62.77
CA GLY A 57 -14.01 82.48 -61.50
C GLY A 57 -14.95 82.78 -60.31
N LYS A 58 -16.27 82.88 -60.53
CA LYS A 58 -17.28 82.84 -59.48
C LYS A 58 -17.74 81.41 -59.22
N THR A 59 -18.16 80.69 -60.26
CA THR A 59 -18.65 79.30 -60.11
C THR A 59 -17.59 78.36 -59.54
N GLU A 60 -16.30 78.58 -59.85
CA GLU A 60 -15.19 77.85 -59.23
C GLU A 60 -15.07 78.13 -57.72
N LYS A 61 -15.28 79.38 -57.27
CA LYS A 61 -15.27 79.74 -55.85
C LYS A 61 -16.51 79.20 -55.13
N GLU A 62 -17.67 79.26 -55.79
CA GLU A 62 -18.92 78.69 -55.28
C GLU A 62 -18.80 77.16 -55.11
N SER A 63 -18.21 76.46 -56.09
CA SER A 63 -17.88 75.03 -55.96
C SER A 63 -16.94 74.75 -54.79
N ARG A 64 -15.80 75.47 -54.70
CA ARG A 64 -14.83 75.27 -53.60
C ARG A 64 -15.43 75.56 -52.22
N ASN A 65 -16.36 76.53 -52.12
CA ASN A 65 -17.09 76.80 -50.87
C ASN A 65 -18.07 75.66 -50.53
N VAL A 66 -18.77 75.11 -51.53
CA VAL A 66 -19.65 73.93 -51.34
C VAL A 66 -18.84 72.70 -50.93
N ASP A 67 -17.71 72.43 -51.58
CA ASP A 67 -16.81 71.34 -51.21
C ASP A 67 -16.29 71.49 -49.76
N ALA A 68 -15.88 72.71 -49.37
CA ALA A 68 -15.45 73.01 -47.99
C ALA A 68 -16.55 72.79 -46.95
N ILE A 69 -17.83 73.05 -47.28
CA ILE A 69 -18.98 72.78 -46.41
C ILE A 69 -19.31 71.27 -46.37
N LEU A 70 -19.07 70.54 -47.47
CA LEU A 70 -19.37 69.11 -47.59
C LEU A 70 -18.30 68.20 -46.97
N GLU A 71 -17.01 68.56 -46.99
CA GLU A 71 -15.93 67.72 -46.43
C GLU A 71 -16.19 67.29 -44.97
N PRO A 72 -16.58 68.18 -44.02
CA PRO A 72 -16.93 67.77 -42.66
C PRO A 72 -18.01 66.67 -42.61
N TYR A 73 -19.06 66.78 -43.43
CA TYR A 73 -20.12 65.76 -43.53
C TYR A 73 -19.68 64.46 -44.22
N LYS A 74 -18.71 64.52 -45.14
CA LYS A 74 -18.09 63.31 -45.72
C LYS A 74 -17.26 62.57 -44.66
N THR A 75 -16.47 63.31 -43.87
CA THR A 75 -15.65 62.73 -42.80
C THR A 75 -16.50 62.12 -41.68
N GLU A 76 -17.59 62.79 -41.26
CA GLU A 76 -18.49 62.25 -40.23
C GLU A 76 -19.29 61.04 -40.75
N ASN A 77 -19.72 61.00 -42.03
CA ASN A 77 -20.29 59.78 -42.61
C ASN A 77 -19.29 58.61 -42.59
N ALA A 78 -18.04 58.86 -42.98
CA ALA A 78 -16.99 57.84 -42.97
C ALA A 78 -16.66 57.34 -41.55
N ARG A 79 -16.81 58.19 -40.53
CA ARG A 79 -16.73 57.84 -39.11
C ARG A 79 -17.92 56.97 -38.69
N LEU A 80 -19.15 57.44 -38.90
CA LEU A 80 -20.37 56.74 -38.50
C LEU A 80 -20.48 55.35 -39.13
N VAL A 81 -20.02 55.17 -40.39
CA VAL A 81 -19.94 53.86 -41.04
C VAL A 81 -18.95 52.93 -40.34
N LYS A 82 -17.81 53.43 -39.84
CA LYS A 82 -16.86 52.60 -39.04
C LYS A 82 -17.46 52.21 -37.70
N GLU A 83 -17.97 53.17 -36.94
CA GLU A 83 -18.60 52.91 -35.63
C GLU A 83 -19.78 51.92 -35.76
N ASN A 84 -20.57 52.02 -36.85
CA ASN A 84 -21.66 51.09 -37.14
C ASN A 84 -21.15 49.66 -37.43
N ASN A 85 -20.10 49.51 -38.25
CA ASN A 85 -19.48 48.20 -38.53
C ASN A 85 -18.84 47.57 -37.28
N GLU A 86 -18.18 48.37 -36.45
CA GLU A 86 -17.56 47.92 -35.18
C GLU A 86 -18.63 47.47 -34.18
N MET A 87 -19.74 48.21 -34.05
CA MET A 87 -20.89 47.81 -33.24
C MET A 87 -21.54 46.51 -33.76
N HIS A 88 -21.68 46.34 -35.08
CA HIS A 88 -22.17 45.08 -35.66
C HIS A 88 -21.25 43.89 -35.35
N LEU A 89 -19.92 44.07 -35.39
CA LEU A 89 -18.96 43.04 -35.01
C LEU A 89 -19.01 42.72 -33.50
N GLY A 90 -19.22 43.73 -32.65
CA GLY A 90 -19.45 43.55 -31.22
C GLY A 90 -20.72 42.73 -30.91
N LEU A 91 -21.83 43.04 -31.59
CA LEU A 91 -23.09 42.31 -31.46
C LEU A 91 -22.99 40.85 -31.92
N LEU A 92 -22.17 40.55 -32.94
CA LEU A 92 -21.86 39.19 -33.36
C LEU A 92 -21.13 38.40 -32.27
N LYS A 93 -20.05 38.96 -31.69
CA LYS A 93 -19.29 38.32 -30.60
C LYS A 93 -20.16 38.06 -29.36
N LEU A 94 -20.93 39.07 -28.92
CA LEU A 94 -21.87 38.94 -27.79
C LEU A 94 -22.93 37.85 -28.04
N ARG A 95 -23.36 37.66 -29.29
CA ARG A 95 -24.26 36.56 -29.66
C ARG A 95 -23.56 35.20 -29.58
N GLU A 96 -22.35 35.07 -30.10
CA GLU A 96 -21.57 33.83 -30.06
C GLU A 96 -21.24 33.40 -28.62
N GLU A 97 -20.87 34.34 -27.75
CA GLU A 97 -20.67 34.12 -26.32
C GLU A 97 -21.96 33.69 -25.62
N LYS A 98 -23.09 34.37 -25.89
CA LYS A 98 -24.41 33.97 -25.38
C LYS A 98 -24.80 32.57 -25.85
N ASP A 99 -24.59 32.25 -27.12
CA ASP A 99 -24.91 30.94 -27.69
C ASP A 99 -23.93 29.84 -27.24
N ARG A 100 -22.72 30.21 -26.78
CA ARG A 100 -21.81 29.33 -26.02
C ARG A 100 -22.32 29.06 -24.61
N ILE A 101 -22.58 30.08 -23.80
CA ILE A 101 -23.08 29.96 -22.43
C ILE A 101 -24.42 29.19 -22.41
N SER A 102 -25.29 29.45 -23.39
CA SER A 102 -26.55 28.72 -23.62
C SER A 102 -26.35 27.22 -23.85
N ARG A 103 -25.27 26.80 -24.52
CA ARG A 103 -24.91 25.37 -24.70
C ARG A 103 -24.34 24.77 -23.43
N GLU A 104 -23.45 25.49 -22.75
CA GLU A 104 -22.82 25.04 -21.50
C GLU A 104 -23.86 24.85 -20.38
N LEU A 105 -24.79 25.80 -20.20
CA LEU A 105 -25.91 25.68 -19.27
C LEU A 105 -26.87 24.53 -19.63
N LYS A 106 -27.18 24.32 -20.92
CA LYS A 106 -28.00 23.16 -21.35
C LYS A 106 -27.31 21.83 -21.09
N ALA A 107 -25.99 21.76 -21.19
CA ALA A 107 -25.22 20.57 -20.81
C ALA A 107 -25.23 20.34 -19.29
N TYR A 108 -25.14 21.41 -18.49
CA TYR A 108 -25.22 21.33 -17.03
C TYR A 108 -26.61 20.92 -16.52
N ILE A 109 -27.70 21.50 -17.06
CA ILE A 109 -29.08 21.10 -16.78
C ILE A 109 -29.27 19.60 -17.05
N ARG A 110 -28.78 19.10 -18.20
CA ARG A 110 -28.85 17.67 -18.52
C ARG A 110 -28.13 16.80 -17.50
N LYS A 111 -26.97 17.21 -16.97
CA LYS A 111 -26.28 16.45 -15.89
C LYS A 111 -27.15 16.38 -14.64
N LEU A 112 -27.67 17.51 -14.18
CA LEU A 112 -28.58 17.58 -13.03
C LEU A 112 -29.86 16.76 -13.25
N ASP A 113 -30.41 16.70 -14.47
CA ASP A 113 -31.56 15.85 -14.79
C ASP A 113 -31.25 14.34 -14.65
N HIS A 114 -30.03 13.91 -15.02
CA HIS A 114 -29.59 12.51 -14.83
C HIS A 114 -29.35 12.22 -13.35
N GLU A 115 -28.58 13.06 -12.65
CA GLU A 115 -28.33 12.95 -11.20
C GLU A 115 -29.65 12.94 -10.40
N THR A 116 -30.61 13.79 -10.78
CA THR A 116 -31.96 13.83 -10.19
C THR A 116 -32.76 12.56 -10.50
N SER A 117 -32.55 11.92 -11.65
CA SER A 117 -33.20 10.66 -12.02
C SER A 117 -32.61 9.48 -11.25
N ASP A 118 -31.29 9.44 -11.09
CA ASP A 118 -30.59 8.44 -10.29
C ASP A 118 -30.94 8.56 -8.80
N LEU A 119 -31.01 9.79 -8.27
CA LEU A 119 -31.49 10.05 -6.90
C LEU A 119 -32.97 9.67 -6.73
N LYS A 120 -33.83 9.87 -7.73
CA LYS A 120 -35.23 9.38 -7.70
C LYS A 120 -35.29 7.86 -7.73
N PHE A 121 -34.44 7.18 -8.51
CA PHE A 121 -34.35 5.72 -8.54
C PHE A 121 -33.88 5.16 -7.18
N LEU A 122 -32.82 5.73 -6.61
CA LEU A 122 -32.29 5.37 -5.31
C LEU A 122 -33.30 5.64 -4.17
N ASN A 123 -33.99 6.78 -4.21
CA ASN A 123 -35.07 7.09 -3.27
C ASN A 123 -36.23 6.08 -3.38
N ASN A 124 -36.68 5.76 -4.60
CA ASN A 124 -37.67 4.69 -4.81
C ASN A 124 -37.21 3.33 -4.26
N GLN A 125 -35.93 2.98 -4.41
CA GLN A 125 -35.37 1.75 -3.84
C GLN A 125 -35.38 1.79 -2.30
N TYR A 126 -35.00 2.91 -1.67
CA TYR A 126 -35.12 3.10 -0.23
C TYR A 126 -36.57 3.07 0.24
N VAL A 127 -37.53 3.67 -0.47
CA VAL A 127 -38.97 3.62 -0.15
C VAL A 127 -39.51 2.19 -0.26
N GLN A 128 -39.06 1.40 -1.24
CA GLN A 128 -39.40 -0.03 -1.29
C GLN A 128 -38.81 -0.81 -0.11
N LYS A 129 -37.56 -0.52 0.29
CA LYS A 129 -36.89 -1.15 1.44
C LYS A 129 -37.49 -0.74 2.78
N VAL A 130 -37.96 0.51 2.92
CA VAL A 130 -38.75 0.98 4.06
C VAL A 130 -40.08 0.24 4.09
N ARG A 131 -40.82 0.18 2.97
CA ARG A 131 -42.11 -0.56 2.91
C ARG A 131 -41.99 -2.05 3.19
N SER A 132 -40.88 -2.70 2.83
CA SER A 132 -40.66 -4.10 3.20
C SER A 132 -40.34 -4.25 4.70
N LEU A 133 -39.52 -3.35 5.26
CA LEU A 133 -39.25 -3.33 6.71
C LEU A 133 -40.49 -2.94 7.54
N GLU A 134 -41.35 -2.05 7.05
CA GLU A 134 -42.65 -1.71 7.62
C GLU A 134 -43.60 -2.91 7.56
N LYS A 135 -43.65 -3.64 6.43
CA LYS A 135 -44.45 -4.86 6.30
C LYS A 135 -43.97 -5.96 7.27
N ASP A 136 -42.66 -6.14 7.40
CA ASP A 136 -42.07 -7.08 8.37
C ASP A 136 -42.29 -6.64 9.81
N SER A 137 -42.22 -5.33 10.08
CA SER A 137 -42.50 -4.74 11.41
C SER A 137 -43.98 -4.87 11.78
N ASN A 138 -44.88 -4.66 10.83
CA ASN A 138 -46.31 -4.87 11.00
C ASN A 138 -46.62 -6.36 11.19
N GLY A 139 -46.00 -7.26 10.42
CA GLY A 139 -46.11 -8.72 10.64
C GLY A 139 -45.58 -9.16 12.00
N LYS A 140 -44.48 -8.58 12.48
CA LYS A 140 -43.97 -8.78 13.86
C LYS A 140 -44.94 -8.21 14.89
N THR A 141 -45.55 -7.05 14.64
CA THR A 141 -46.49 -6.37 15.54
C THR A 141 -47.82 -7.11 15.62
N GLU A 142 -48.38 -7.56 14.50
CA GLU A 142 -49.51 -8.50 14.45
C GLU A 142 -49.18 -9.81 15.15
N ARG A 143 -47.96 -10.34 15.00
CA ARG A 143 -47.55 -11.54 15.72
C ARG A 143 -47.45 -11.31 17.23
N ILE A 144 -46.95 -10.15 17.66
CA ILE A 144 -46.94 -9.73 19.07
C ILE A 144 -48.38 -9.55 19.59
N LEU A 145 -49.29 -8.98 18.80
CA LEU A 145 -50.69 -8.83 19.16
C LEU A 145 -51.41 -10.19 19.25
N GLN A 146 -51.19 -11.11 18.30
CA GLN A 146 -51.68 -12.50 18.37
C GLN A 146 -51.16 -13.24 19.61
N LEU A 147 -49.89 -13.01 19.98
CA LEU A 147 -49.29 -13.60 21.19
C LEU A 147 -49.84 -12.97 22.47
N GLN A 148 -50.06 -11.65 22.49
CA GLN A 148 -50.71 -10.94 23.60
C GLN A 148 -52.18 -11.34 23.75
N GLU A 149 -52.92 -11.50 22.66
CA GLU A 149 -54.33 -11.94 22.67
C GLU A 149 -54.45 -13.38 23.19
N LYS A 150 -53.56 -14.28 22.76
CA LYS A 150 -53.45 -15.64 23.34
C LYS A 150 -53.04 -15.62 24.81
N ASN A 151 -52.18 -14.69 25.22
CA ASN A 151 -51.81 -14.51 26.63
C ASN A 151 -53.00 -14.01 27.47
N MET A 152 -53.81 -13.09 26.92
CA MET A 152 -55.06 -12.59 27.53
C MET A 152 -56.18 -13.64 27.61
N GLN A 153 -56.03 -14.80 26.98
CA GLN A 153 -56.95 -15.95 27.07
C GLN A 153 -56.48 -17.05 28.03
N ALA A 154 -55.44 -16.80 28.85
CA ALA A 154 -54.93 -17.74 29.85
C ALA A 154 -55.89 -17.96 31.03
N VAL A 155 -56.85 -18.88 30.88
CA VAL A 155 -57.73 -19.32 31.97
C VAL A 155 -57.00 -20.31 32.88
N VAL A 156 -56.52 -19.84 34.04
CA VAL A 156 -55.98 -20.71 35.09
C VAL A 156 -57.12 -21.52 35.71
N GLN A 157 -57.08 -22.84 35.53
CA GLN A 157 -58.07 -23.77 36.08
C GLN A 157 -57.47 -24.53 37.27
N THR A 158 -57.68 -24.01 38.49
CA THR A 158 -57.32 -24.74 39.73
C THR A 158 -58.37 -25.83 40.05
N PRO A 159 -57.99 -26.94 40.72
CA PRO A 159 -58.94 -27.99 41.15
C PRO A 159 -59.95 -27.47 42.20
N GLY A 160 -61.07 -26.89 41.74
CA GLY A 160 -62.03 -26.23 42.64
C GLY A 160 -63.30 -25.66 42.01
N GLY A 161 -63.60 -25.95 40.74
CA GLY A 161 -64.94 -25.77 40.13
C GLY A 161 -65.51 -24.35 39.98
N LYS A 162 -64.85 -23.30 40.48
CA LYS A 162 -65.36 -21.91 40.43
C LYS A 162 -64.45 -21.00 39.62
N LYS A 163 -64.97 -20.51 38.49
CA LYS A 163 -64.31 -19.49 37.64
C LYS A 163 -64.25 -18.15 38.38
N ARG A 164 -63.07 -17.53 38.45
CA ARG A 164 -62.89 -16.10 38.75
C ARG A 164 -61.89 -15.50 37.77
N SER A 165 -62.19 -14.30 37.27
CA SER A 165 -61.25 -13.51 36.47
C SER A 165 -60.31 -12.74 37.39
N ILE A 166 -59.03 -12.60 36.99
CA ILE A 166 -58.02 -11.80 37.67
C ILE A 166 -57.65 -10.64 36.73
N PRO A 167 -57.84 -9.37 37.12
CA PRO A 167 -57.51 -8.23 36.28
C PRO A 167 -56.00 -7.94 36.34
N PHE A 168 -55.28 -8.13 35.24
CA PHE A 168 -53.87 -7.77 35.15
C PHE A 168 -53.67 -6.27 34.89
N ARG A 169 -52.97 -5.61 35.82
CA ARG A 169 -52.65 -4.18 35.82
C ARG A 169 -51.45 -3.93 34.90
N ARG A 170 -51.63 -3.19 33.78
CA ARG A 170 -50.50 -2.81 32.92
C ARG A 170 -49.53 -1.89 33.67
N GLN A 171 -48.30 -2.35 33.87
CA GLN A 171 -47.19 -1.52 34.33
C GLN A 171 -46.73 -0.62 33.17
N ARG A 172 -46.78 0.70 33.35
CA ARG A 172 -46.11 1.66 32.46
C ARG A 172 -44.75 2.00 33.08
N MET A 173 -43.70 2.06 32.27
CA MET A 173 -42.56 2.91 32.58
C MET A 173 -42.82 4.30 32.02
N GLN A 174 -42.39 5.31 32.76
CA GLN A 174 -42.15 6.66 32.28
C GLN A 174 -40.66 6.95 32.52
N THR A 175 -40.05 7.72 31.64
CA THR A 175 -38.65 8.14 31.73
C THR A 175 -38.60 9.61 31.34
N ASP A 176 -38.37 10.47 32.34
CA ASP A 176 -38.27 11.92 32.20
C ASP A 176 -36.78 12.37 32.21
N GLU A 177 -36.54 13.68 32.15
CA GLU A 177 -35.28 14.41 32.44
C GLU A 177 -34.08 14.29 31.45
N LEU A 178 -34.16 15.12 30.40
CA LEU A 178 -33.36 16.36 30.19
C LEU A 178 -31.85 16.46 30.57
N LEU A 179 -31.16 17.30 29.78
CA LEU A 179 -29.75 17.72 29.88
C LEU A 179 -29.49 18.79 30.96
N PRO A 180 -28.24 18.92 31.45
CA PRO A 180 -27.66 20.17 31.96
C PRO A 180 -26.52 20.72 31.08
N SER A 181 -25.97 21.91 31.39
CA SER A 181 -25.09 22.70 30.51
C SER A 181 -23.81 23.24 31.20
N SER A 182 -22.96 23.91 30.39
CA SER A 182 -21.65 24.49 30.73
C SER A 182 -21.69 25.66 31.75
N GLY A 183 -20.58 25.85 32.48
CA GLY A 183 -20.25 27.06 33.25
C GLY A 183 -18.96 26.89 34.07
N GLY A 184 -18.12 27.93 34.18
CA GLY A 184 -16.86 27.89 34.95
C GLY A 184 -16.34 29.28 35.36
N TYR A 185 -15.37 29.34 36.28
CA TYR A 185 -14.58 30.54 36.69
C TYR A 185 -13.27 30.12 37.41
N VAL A 186 -12.29 31.02 37.51
CA VAL A 186 -10.82 30.75 37.64
C VAL A 186 -10.09 31.91 38.35
N PRO A 187 -8.86 31.78 38.94
CA PRO A 187 -8.16 30.63 39.53
C PRO A 187 -8.21 30.79 41.08
N PRO A 188 -7.17 31.09 41.93
CA PRO A 188 -5.68 31.03 41.91
C PRO A 188 -5.13 29.85 42.80
N ALA A 189 -3.84 29.62 43.10
CA ALA A 189 -2.58 30.33 42.84
C ALA A 189 -1.34 29.38 42.85
N VAL A 190 -0.25 29.80 42.19
CA VAL A 190 1.20 29.42 42.35
C VAL A 190 1.57 28.07 43.01
N ALA A 191 1.96 27.09 42.18
CA ALA A 191 3.32 26.49 42.17
C ALA A 191 3.52 25.65 40.88
N GLN A 192 4.72 25.67 40.30
CA GLN A 192 5.11 24.92 39.08
C GLN A 192 6.42 24.15 39.37
N PRO A 193 6.72 23.02 38.70
CA PRO A 193 6.89 22.96 37.23
C PRO A 193 6.17 21.81 36.50
N ASP A 194 6.32 21.79 35.17
CA ASP A 194 5.90 20.75 34.21
C ASP A 194 4.39 20.43 34.23
N ASP A 195 3.61 21.50 34.22
CA ASP A 195 2.15 21.53 34.28
C ASP A 195 1.51 21.39 32.88
N PRO A 196 0.60 20.41 32.65
CA PRO A 196 -0.09 20.26 31.37
C PRO A 196 -0.94 21.48 30.98
N TYR A 197 -1.27 22.38 31.91
CA TYR A 197 -1.92 23.65 31.59
C TYR A 197 -1.06 24.57 30.70
N ILE A 198 0.27 24.40 30.67
CA ILE A 198 1.13 25.11 29.70
C ILE A 198 0.94 24.53 28.30
N ALA A 199 0.79 23.21 28.18
CA ALA A 199 0.50 22.56 26.89
C ALA A 199 -0.89 22.94 26.39
N ASP A 200 -1.92 22.94 27.26
CA ASP A 200 -3.25 23.45 26.91
C ASP A 200 -3.24 24.94 26.55
N LEU A 201 -2.47 25.79 27.25
CA LEU A 201 -2.42 27.22 26.94
C LEU A 201 -1.63 27.52 25.65
N LEU A 202 -0.57 26.75 25.36
CA LEU A 202 0.13 26.80 24.07
C LEU A 202 -0.76 26.24 22.95
N GLN A 203 -1.49 25.14 23.18
CA GLN A 203 -2.39 24.59 22.17
C GLN A 203 -3.61 25.48 21.93
N VAL A 204 -4.17 26.13 22.97
CA VAL A 204 -5.19 27.18 22.82
C VAL A 204 -4.62 28.42 22.13
N ALA A 205 -3.34 28.77 22.36
CA ALA A 205 -2.68 29.84 21.62
C ALA A 205 -2.45 29.47 20.14
N ASP A 206 -2.01 28.24 19.85
CA ASP A 206 -1.76 27.74 18.48
C ASP A 206 -3.07 27.48 17.72
N ASP A 207 -4.11 26.97 18.38
CA ASP A 207 -5.45 26.87 17.81
C ASP A 207 -6.04 28.27 17.59
N ARG A 208 -5.83 29.23 18.51
CA ARG A 208 -6.25 30.62 18.28
C ARG A 208 -5.41 31.32 17.21
N ILE A 209 -4.13 30.99 17.05
CA ILE A 209 -3.27 31.46 15.96
C ILE A 209 -3.76 30.83 14.64
N GLN A 210 -4.11 29.55 14.61
CA GLN A 210 -4.72 28.91 13.45
C GLN A 210 -6.10 29.49 13.11
N GLU A 211 -6.95 29.77 14.10
CA GLU A 211 -8.22 30.49 13.91
C GLU A 211 -7.95 31.87 13.33
N LEU A 212 -7.06 32.67 13.92
CA LEU A 212 -6.69 34.00 13.39
C LEU A 212 -6.04 33.92 12.01
N GLN A 213 -5.27 32.87 11.70
CA GLN A 213 -4.73 32.63 10.35
C GLN A 213 -5.83 32.24 9.36
N LYS A 214 -6.83 31.43 9.77
CA LYS A 214 -8.02 31.09 8.97
C LYS A 214 -8.91 32.31 8.76
N GLU A 215 -9.14 33.13 9.80
CA GLU A 215 -9.83 34.42 9.74
C GLU A 215 -9.09 35.39 8.82
N VAL A 216 -7.75 35.52 8.92
CA VAL A 216 -6.95 36.38 8.03
C VAL A 216 -6.92 35.85 6.59
N ALA A 217 -6.88 34.53 6.38
CA ALA A 217 -6.96 33.93 5.04
C ALA A 217 -8.35 34.16 4.41
N GLN A 218 -9.42 33.97 5.19
CA GLN A 218 -10.80 34.24 4.77
C GLN A 218 -11.02 35.74 4.50
N LEU A 219 -10.54 36.63 5.37
CA LEU A 219 -10.62 38.09 5.17
C LEU A 219 -9.77 38.56 3.98
N LYS A 220 -8.64 37.91 3.66
CA LYS A 220 -7.91 38.14 2.41
C LYS A 220 -8.72 37.69 1.20
N LEU A 221 -9.31 36.50 1.24
CA LEU A 221 -10.18 35.98 0.18
C LEU A 221 -11.42 36.86 -0.03
N ASP A 222 -12.03 37.35 1.04
CA ASP A 222 -13.20 38.23 0.99
C ASP A 222 -12.82 39.67 0.60
N LEU A 223 -11.61 40.14 0.94
CA LEU A 223 -11.04 41.38 0.40
C LEU A 223 -10.75 41.24 -1.11
N GLU A 224 -10.20 40.11 -1.56
CA GLU A 224 -9.97 39.84 -2.99
C GLU A 224 -11.29 39.71 -3.77
N ARG A 225 -12.29 39.02 -3.21
CA ARG A 225 -13.66 38.98 -3.74
C ARG A 225 -14.29 40.36 -3.78
N ALA A 226 -14.15 41.17 -2.73
CA ALA A 226 -14.65 42.55 -2.69
C ALA A 226 -13.92 43.46 -3.69
N GLN A 227 -12.60 43.35 -3.82
CA GLN A 227 -11.83 44.07 -4.85
C GLN A 227 -12.19 43.62 -6.26
N GLY A 228 -12.43 42.32 -6.48
CA GLY A 228 -12.95 41.78 -7.73
C GLY A 228 -14.35 42.30 -8.05
N GLY A 229 -15.22 42.36 -7.04
CA GLY A 229 -16.55 42.96 -7.11
C GLY A 229 -16.50 44.46 -7.42
N ILE A 230 -15.63 45.22 -6.76
CA ILE A 230 -15.40 46.65 -7.03
C ILE A 230 -14.83 46.85 -8.43
N LYS A 231 -13.86 46.03 -8.88
CA LYS A 231 -13.34 46.09 -10.26
C LYS A 231 -14.43 45.77 -11.29
N HIS A 232 -15.30 44.80 -11.02
CA HIS A 232 -16.42 44.46 -11.90
C HIS A 232 -17.50 45.54 -11.92
N LEU A 233 -17.87 46.08 -10.75
CA LEU A 233 -18.84 47.18 -10.63
C LEU A 233 -18.30 48.47 -11.26
N ASN A 234 -17.03 48.83 -11.05
CA ASN A 234 -16.40 49.96 -11.73
C ASN A 234 -16.41 49.76 -13.24
N LYS A 235 -16.13 48.55 -13.74
CA LYS A 235 -16.24 48.24 -15.17
C LYS A 235 -17.68 48.33 -15.68
N GLN A 236 -18.67 47.86 -14.92
CA GLN A 236 -20.09 48.05 -15.25
C GLN A 236 -20.50 49.54 -15.23
N VAL A 237 -19.97 50.34 -14.31
CA VAL A 237 -20.19 51.78 -14.24
C VAL A 237 -19.57 52.44 -15.47
N GLU A 238 -18.31 52.16 -15.80
CA GLU A 238 -17.68 52.61 -17.03
C GLU A 238 -18.47 52.23 -18.30
N GLU A 239 -18.96 50.99 -18.39
CA GLU A 239 -19.76 50.52 -19.53
C GLU A 239 -21.13 51.22 -19.58
N ARG A 240 -21.74 51.50 -18.43
CA ARG A 240 -22.98 52.30 -18.33
C ARG A 240 -22.75 53.77 -18.65
N ASP A 241 -21.64 54.36 -18.23
CA ASP A 241 -21.31 55.76 -18.49
C ASP A 241 -20.97 55.96 -19.97
N LYS A 242 -20.27 55.01 -20.59
CA LYS A 242 -20.06 54.96 -22.05
C LYS A 242 -21.39 54.83 -22.81
N GLU A 243 -22.35 54.04 -22.32
CA GLU A 243 -23.69 53.96 -22.92
C GLU A 243 -24.53 55.22 -22.62
N ILE A 244 -24.38 55.88 -21.47
CA ILE A 244 -25.02 57.17 -21.17
C ILE A 244 -24.46 58.26 -22.10
N GLU A 245 -23.14 58.32 -22.33
CA GLU A 245 -22.57 59.19 -23.36
C GLU A 245 -23.12 58.86 -24.75
N ARG A 246 -23.22 57.57 -25.11
CA ARG A 246 -23.75 57.14 -26.41
C ARG A 246 -25.23 57.51 -26.59
N LEU A 247 -26.04 57.37 -25.55
CA LEU A 247 -27.46 57.73 -25.54
C LEU A 247 -27.65 59.24 -25.54
N ASN A 248 -26.85 60.01 -24.79
CA ASN A 248 -26.87 61.48 -24.86
C ASN A 248 -26.53 61.96 -26.29
N ARG A 249 -25.45 61.45 -26.89
CA ARG A 249 -25.06 61.71 -28.30
C ARG A 249 -26.11 61.27 -29.32
N ALA A 250 -27.05 60.41 -28.96
CA ALA A 250 -28.16 59.95 -29.81
C ALA A 250 -29.49 60.69 -29.53
N LEU A 251 -29.60 61.36 -28.38
CA LEU A 251 -30.73 62.23 -28.01
C LEU A 251 -30.52 63.67 -28.52
N ASP A 252 -29.28 64.12 -28.64
CA ASP A 252 -28.90 65.34 -29.36
C ASP A 252 -29.18 65.16 -30.87
N GLY A 253 -30.35 65.63 -31.31
CA GLY A 253 -30.93 65.40 -32.63
C GLY A 253 -30.19 66.05 -33.80
N GLY A 254 -29.01 65.52 -34.15
CA GLY A 254 -28.16 65.95 -35.26
C GLY A 254 -27.17 67.04 -34.85
N ARG A 255 -25.87 66.80 -35.07
CA ARG A 255 -24.80 67.76 -34.76
C ARG A 255 -24.92 69.02 -35.64
N PRO A 256 -24.96 70.25 -35.08
CA PRO A 256 -24.92 71.48 -35.87
C PRO A 256 -23.63 71.61 -36.69
N HIS A 257 -23.71 72.18 -37.88
CA HIS A 257 -22.56 72.31 -38.80
C HIS A 257 -21.35 72.98 -38.14
N ASP A 258 -21.57 74.02 -37.34
CA ASP A 258 -20.51 74.76 -36.68
C ASP A 258 -19.72 73.90 -35.69
N VAL A 259 -20.38 72.93 -35.02
CA VAL A 259 -19.72 71.96 -34.13
C VAL A 259 -18.88 70.99 -34.94
N ILE A 260 -19.40 70.44 -36.04
CA ILE A 260 -18.66 69.50 -36.90
C ILE A 260 -17.45 70.20 -37.55
N SER A 261 -17.60 71.46 -37.96
CA SER A 261 -16.51 72.27 -38.52
C SER A 261 -15.45 72.64 -37.47
N LEU A 262 -15.85 72.93 -36.23
CA LEU A 262 -14.91 73.12 -35.11
C LEU A 262 -14.21 71.81 -34.70
N GLU A 263 -14.92 70.67 -34.71
CA GLU A 263 -14.31 69.34 -34.51
C GLU A 263 -13.31 69.03 -35.63
N ALA A 264 -13.64 69.29 -36.90
CA ALA A 264 -12.73 69.12 -38.03
C ALA A 264 -11.49 70.03 -37.93
N GLN A 265 -11.65 71.28 -37.48
CA GLN A 265 -10.53 72.19 -37.23
C GLN A 265 -9.69 71.73 -36.03
N ASN A 266 -10.31 71.26 -34.95
CA ASN A 266 -9.59 70.67 -33.81
C ASN A 266 -8.84 69.40 -34.20
N ILE A 267 -9.40 68.52 -35.04
CA ILE A 267 -8.70 67.34 -35.58
C ILE A 267 -7.49 67.76 -36.45
N SER A 268 -7.54 68.91 -37.15
CA SER A 268 -6.37 69.44 -37.86
C SER A 268 -5.32 70.05 -36.92
N ASN A 269 -5.75 70.71 -35.84
CA ASN A 269 -4.88 71.20 -34.77
C ASN A 269 -4.23 70.05 -34.00
N GLU A 270 -4.97 68.97 -33.70
CA GLU A 270 -4.48 67.75 -33.07
C GLU A 270 -3.44 67.04 -33.94
N LYS A 271 -3.65 67.00 -35.27
CA LYS A 271 -2.63 66.48 -36.21
C LYS A 271 -1.36 67.35 -36.23
N LEU A 272 -1.49 68.67 -36.11
CA LEU A 272 -0.35 69.58 -35.97
C LEU A 272 0.37 69.39 -34.62
N ILE A 273 -0.38 69.25 -33.53
CA ILE A 273 0.14 68.96 -32.19
C ILE A 273 0.83 67.58 -32.17
N ALA A 274 0.25 66.56 -32.80
CA ALA A 274 0.86 65.24 -32.93
C ALA A 274 2.16 65.29 -33.76
N HIS A 275 2.21 66.09 -34.82
CA HIS A 275 3.43 66.28 -35.61
C HIS A 275 4.52 67.04 -34.82
N LEU A 276 4.14 68.07 -34.07
CA LEU A 276 5.04 68.79 -33.16
C LEU A 276 5.51 67.90 -31.99
N ASN A 277 4.64 67.05 -31.45
CA ASN A 277 5.00 66.06 -30.43
C ASN A 277 5.96 65.01 -30.99
N LEU A 278 5.75 64.51 -32.22
CA LEU A 278 6.69 63.61 -32.89
C LEU A 278 8.05 64.29 -33.13
N GLN A 279 8.06 65.59 -33.44
CA GLN A 279 9.29 66.38 -33.54
C GLN A 279 9.97 66.58 -32.16
N ILE A 280 9.20 66.77 -31.10
CA ILE A 280 9.70 66.84 -29.72
C ILE A 280 10.23 65.47 -29.26
N GLU A 281 9.57 64.37 -29.61
CA GLU A 281 10.03 63.01 -29.35
C GLU A 281 11.34 62.72 -30.07
N TYR A 282 11.47 63.10 -31.35
CA TYR A 282 12.73 63.02 -32.10
C TYR A 282 13.84 63.88 -31.47
N LEU A 283 13.51 65.08 -30.99
CA LEU A 283 14.46 65.95 -30.28
C LEU A 283 14.82 65.40 -28.88
N GLN A 284 13.91 64.72 -28.20
CA GLN A 284 14.17 64.03 -26.94
C GLN A 284 14.98 62.74 -27.15
N GLU A 285 14.74 61.99 -28.23
CA GLU A 285 15.46 60.77 -28.56
C GLU A 285 16.88 61.08 -29.03
N THR A 286 17.05 62.12 -29.87
CA THR A 286 18.38 62.63 -30.22
C THR A 286 19.11 63.19 -28.99
N ASN A 287 18.44 63.95 -28.10
CA ASN A 287 19.04 64.37 -26.83
C ASN A 287 19.42 63.17 -25.94
N ARG A 288 18.56 62.16 -25.75
CA ARG A 288 18.89 60.93 -25.02
C ARG A 288 20.06 60.19 -25.66
N SER A 289 20.16 60.16 -26.98
CA SER A 289 21.31 59.55 -27.68
C SER A 289 22.61 60.35 -27.45
N LEU A 290 22.52 61.68 -27.31
CA LEU A 290 23.64 62.55 -26.98
C LEU A 290 24.02 62.44 -25.50
N GLU A 291 23.06 62.31 -24.58
CA GLU A 291 23.27 62.01 -23.17
C GLU A 291 23.93 60.65 -22.99
N GLN A 292 23.40 59.58 -23.60
CA GLN A 292 24.02 58.26 -23.62
C GLN A 292 25.42 58.26 -24.28
N ARG A 293 25.64 59.11 -25.30
CA ARG A 293 26.96 59.28 -25.91
C ARG A 293 27.92 60.04 -25.00
N VAL A 294 27.44 61.03 -24.25
CA VAL A 294 28.22 61.74 -23.21
C VAL A 294 28.54 60.80 -22.05
N ASP A 295 27.57 60.02 -21.56
CA ASP A 295 27.77 59.07 -20.46
C ASP A 295 28.68 57.91 -20.84
N SER A 296 28.54 57.36 -22.05
CA SER A 296 29.48 56.34 -22.55
C SER A 296 30.87 56.92 -22.85
N LEU A 297 31.00 58.20 -23.21
CA LEU A 297 32.30 58.90 -23.25
C LEU A 297 32.85 59.17 -21.85
N GLN A 298 32.02 59.45 -20.85
CA GLN A 298 32.44 59.57 -19.45
C GLN A 298 32.85 58.22 -18.85
N GLN A 299 32.15 57.13 -19.18
CA GLN A 299 32.53 55.77 -18.81
C GLN A 299 33.86 55.39 -19.48
N LYS A 300 34.01 55.61 -20.79
CA LYS A 300 35.30 55.41 -21.49
C LYS A 300 36.41 56.29 -20.93
N LYS A 301 36.12 57.53 -20.53
CA LYS A 301 37.10 58.37 -19.80
C LYS A 301 37.48 57.76 -18.45
N LYS A 302 36.54 57.12 -17.73
CA LYS A 302 36.83 56.41 -16.47
C LYS A 302 37.62 55.12 -16.70
N THR A 303 37.29 54.30 -17.71
CA THR A 303 38.07 53.08 -18.01
C THR A 303 39.47 53.46 -18.49
N VAL A 304 39.60 54.36 -19.47
CA VAL A 304 40.91 54.86 -19.92
C VAL A 304 41.69 55.54 -18.79
N SER A 305 41.03 56.20 -17.83
CA SER A 305 41.71 56.74 -16.64
C SER A 305 42.11 55.67 -15.61
N SER A 306 41.45 54.51 -15.58
CA SER A 306 41.92 53.32 -14.86
C SER A 306 43.09 52.71 -15.62
N GLU A 307 42.90 52.36 -16.89
CA GLU A 307 43.92 51.79 -17.78
C GLU A 307 45.21 52.63 -17.78
N VAL A 308 45.14 53.97 -17.77
CA VAL A 308 46.31 54.86 -17.64
C VAL A 308 46.92 54.83 -16.22
N ALA A 309 46.12 54.71 -15.16
CA ALA A 309 46.63 54.52 -13.80
C ALA A 309 47.30 53.15 -13.64
N ASP A 310 46.65 52.09 -14.11
CA ASP A 310 47.10 50.70 -14.10
C ASP A 310 48.38 50.52 -14.96
N LEU A 311 48.43 51.15 -16.14
CA LEU A 311 49.65 51.24 -16.96
C LEU A 311 50.71 52.13 -16.31
N SER A 312 50.37 53.18 -15.57
CA SER A 312 51.37 53.98 -14.83
C SER A 312 51.97 53.19 -13.67
N ALA A 313 51.17 52.40 -12.96
CA ALA A 313 51.62 51.48 -11.92
C ALA A 313 52.50 50.38 -12.53
N ARG A 314 52.06 49.73 -13.62
CA ARG A 314 52.86 48.70 -14.30
C ARG A 314 54.13 49.27 -14.94
N ASN A 315 54.12 50.51 -15.42
CA ASN A 315 55.34 51.21 -15.84
C ASN A 315 56.26 51.53 -14.66
N GLN A 316 55.73 51.86 -13.48
CA GLN A 316 56.52 52.06 -12.26
C GLN A 316 57.11 50.74 -11.73
N GLU A 317 56.39 49.62 -11.87
CA GLU A 317 56.90 48.27 -11.63
C GLU A 317 57.97 47.89 -12.65
N LEU A 318 57.74 48.10 -13.95
CA LEU A 318 58.73 47.87 -15.01
C LEU A 318 59.97 48.75 -14.85
N CYS A 319 59.86 49.98 -14.34
CA CYS A 319 61.01 50.80 -13.97
C CYS A 319 61.76 50.21 -12.76
N GLN A 320 61.06 49.62 -11.78
CA GLN A 320 61.72 48.92 -10.68
C GLN A 320 62.41 47.63 -11.15
N GLU A 321 61.76 46.83 -11.98
CA GLU A 321 62.32 45.64 -12.64
C GLU A 321 63.55 46.02 -13.48
N LEU A 322 63.49 47.11 -14.26
CA LEU A 322 64.64 47.65 -15.00
C LEU A 322 65.76 48.08 -14.06
N THR A 323 65.50 48.83 -12.98
CA THR A 323 66.59 49.19 -12.03
C THR A 323 67.18 47.98 -11.30
N GLN A 324 66.44 46.88 -11.15
CA GLN A 324 66.97 45.61 -10.63
C GLN A 324 67.81 44.89 -11.71
N ILE A 325 67.39 44.94 -12.98
CA ILE A 325 68.18 44.44 -14.12
C ILE A 325 69.46 45.26 -14.29
N ASP A 326 69.43 46.58 -14.13
CA ASP A 326 70.62 47.46 -14.16
C ASP A 326 71.57 47.13 -12.99
N GLN A 327 71.05 46.87 -11.80
CA GLN A 327 71.86 46.43 -10.65
C GLN A 327 72.47 45.04 -10.88
N LEU A 328 71.73 44.10 -11.47
CA LEU A 328 72.22 42.78 -11.86
C LEU A 328 73.24 42.87 -13.00
N ALA A 329 73.04 43.76 -13.97
CA ALA A 329 73.98 44.02 -15.06
C ALA A 329 75.28 44.61 -14.51
N GLN A 330 75.21 45.63 -13.65
CA GLN A 330 76.39 46.19 -12.98
C GLN A 330 77.09 45.17 -12.05
N GLN A 331 76.38 44.20 -11.49
CA GLN A 331 77.01 43.12 -10.74
C GLN A 331 77.68 42.11 -11.68
N LEU A 332 77.03 41.70 -12.76
CA LEU A 332 77.61 40.82 -13.79
C LEU A 332 78.79 41.48 -14.51
N GLU A 333 78.79 42.79 -14.68
CA GLU A 333 79.93 43.56 -15.21
C GLU A 333 81.10 43.53 -14.24
N LYS A 334 80.88 43.77 -12.93
CA LYS A 334 81.93 43.62 -11.90
C LYS A 334 82.44 42.18 -11.79
N ASP A 335 81.55 41.19 -11.80
CA ASP A 335 81.94 39.77 -11.75
C ASP A 335 82.74 39.38 -13.00
N LYS A 336 82.37 39.91 -14.18
CA LYS A 336 83.13 39.79 -15.44
C LYS A 336 84.47 40.53 -15.37
N GLU A 337 84.54 41.72 -14.80
CA GLU A 337 85.79 42.47 -14.60
C GLU A 337 86.73 41.70 -13.66
N MET A 338 86.24 41.18 -12.53
CA MET A 338 86.98 40.30 -11.63
C MET A 338 87.49 39.04 -12.35
N VAL A 339 86.64 38.39 -13.16
CA VAL A 339 87.04 37.22 -13.96
C VAL A 339 88.10 37.60 -15.01
N LEU A 340 87.95 38.74 -15.68
CA LEU A 340 88.95 39.25 -16.63
C LEU A 340 90.27 39.59 -15.94
N GLU A 341 90.26 40.23 -14.76
CA GLU A 341 91.48 40.48 -13.97
C GLU A 341 92.17 39.17 -13.57
N THR A 342 91.42 38.14 -13.13
CA THR A 342 92.01 36.83 -12.85
C THR A 342 92.58 36.16 -14.10
N ALA A 343 91.88 36.24 -15.25
CA ALA A 343 92.34 35.69 -16.51
C ALA A 343 93.56 36.43 -17.07
N ASP A 344 93.65 37.76 -16.92
CA ASP A 344 94.82 38.54 -17.30
C ASP A 344 96.00 38.33 -16.34
N MET A 345 95.73 38.07 -15.05
CA MET A 345 96.76 37.65 -14.09
C MET A 345 97.31 36.27 -14.47
N GLU A 346 96.46 35.28 -14.73
CA GLU A 346 96.86 33.95 -15.23
C GLU A 346 97.59 34.04 -16.58
N LEU A 347 97.12 34.85 -17.52
CA LEU A 347 97.81 35.11 -18.78
C LEU A 347 99.15 35.82 -18.57
N GLN A 348 99.29 36.70 -17.58
CA GLN A 348 100.59 37.27 -17.23
C GLN A 348 101.51 36.23 -16.61
N GLU A 349 101.03 35.31 -15.78
CA GLU A 349 101.85 34.21 -15.23
C GLU A 349 102.25 33.20 -16.31
N ALA A 350 101.35 32.86 -17.22
CA ALA A 350 101.63 32.06 -18.41
C ALA A 350 102.65 32.76 -19.33
N LYS A 351 102.50 34.07 -19.61
CA LYS A 351 103.49 34.88 -20.35
C LYS A 351 104.85 34.88 -19.63
N LYS A 352 104.88 35.03 -18.30
CA LYS A 352 106.11 34.95 -17.48
C LYS A 352 106.74 33.55 -17.54
N ALA A 353 105.94 32.48 -17.61
CA ALA A 353 106.41 31.10 -17.75
C ALA A 353 106.96 30.82 -19.15
N ILE A 354 106.25 31.21 -20.20
CA ILE A 354 106.71 31.14 -21.60
C ILE A 354 108.02 31.91 -21.76
N GLN A 355 108.15 33.11 -21.16
CA GLN A 355 109.41 33.85 -21.17
C GLN A 355 110.56 33.16 -20.40
N ARG A 356 110.28 32.34 -19.38
CA ARG A 356 111.33 31.51 -18.75
C ARG A 356 111.77 30.41 -19.70
N GLN A 357 110.82 29.69 -20.29
CA GLN A 357 111.08 28.65 -21.29
C GLN A 357 111.77 29.19 -22.54
N GLN A 358 111.45 30.41 -22.98
CA GLN A 358 112.16 31.09 -24.08
C GLN A 358 113.62 31.35 -23.72
N ARG A 359 113.94 31.87 -22.52
CA ARG A 359 115.33 32.04 -22.06
C ARG A 359 116.07 30.71 -21.88
N GLU A 360 115.37 29.66 -21.47
CA GLU A 360 115.92 28.30 -21.38
C GLU A 360 116.20 27.71 -22.78
N LEU A 361 115.34 27.97 -23.76
CA LEU A 361 115.55 27.60 -25.16
C LEU A 361 116.66 28.43 -25.82
N GLU A 362 116.70 29.75 -25.60
CA GLU A 362 117.79 30.64 -26.03
C GLU A 362 119.14 30.14 -25.48
N GLY A 363 119.21 29.78 -24.20
CA GLY A 363 120.42 29.18 -23.61
C GLY A 363 120.77 27.80 -24.19
N GLN A 364 119.79 26.98 -24.56
CA GLN A 364 120.03 25.72 -25.27
C GLN A 364 120.48 25.94 -26.72
N GLU A 365 119.94 26.94 -27.42
CA GLU A 365 120.37 27.34 -28.76
C GLU A 365 121.77 27.95 -28.76
N GLU A 366 122.13 28.73 -27.74
CA GLU A 366 123.50 29.19 -27.51
C GLU A 366 124.47 28.01 -27.36
N VAL A 367 124.14 27.01 -26.52
CA VAL A 367 124.94 25.79 -26.34
C VAL A 367 125.00 24.94 -27.61
N ILE A 368 123.92 24.86 -28.39
CA ILE A 368 123.93 24.23 -29.72
C ILE A 368 124.81 25.04 -30.69
N SER A 369 124.85 26.37 -30.57
CA SER A 369 125.71 27.24 -31.39
C SER A 369 127.20 27.11 -31.03
N THR A 370 127.54 26.90 -29.75
CA THR A 370 128.93 26.61 -29.35
C THR A 370 129.33 25.25 -29.86
N LEU A 371 128.53 24.20 -29.61
CA LEU A 371 128.82 22.85 -30.11
C LEU A 371 128.92 22.79 -31.64
N ARG A 372 128.15 23.59 -32.39
CA ARG A 372 128.28 23.73 -33.85
C ARG A 372 129.58 24.44 -34.27
N ARG A 373 130.05 25.42 -33.51
CA ARG A 373 131.37 26.05 -33.72
C ARG A 373 132.50 25.09 -33.36
N ASP A 374 132.45 24.44 -32.21
CA ASP A 374 133.44 23.44 -31.78
C ASP A 374 133.56 22.28 -32.78
N MET A 375 132.43 21.84 -33.36
CA MET A 375 132.40 20.88 -34.48
C MET A 375 133.05 21.44 -35.75
N ALA A 376 132.74 22.68 -36.14
CA ALA A 376 133.32 23.30 -37.33
C ALA A 376 134.83 23.55 -37.18
N ASP A 377 135.29 24.01 -36.02
CA ASP A 377 136.72 24.16 -35.71
C ASP A 377 137.42 22.78 -35.68
N GLY A 378 136.76 21.77 -35.14
CA GLY A 378 137.20 20.37 -35.23
C GLY A 378 137.32 19.83 -36.65
N ASP A 379 136.43 20.23 -37.56
CA ASP A 379 136.52 19.89 -38.99
C ASP A 379 137.62 20.69 -39.71
N HIS A 380 137.83 21.98 -39.40
CA HIS A 380 139.00 22.73 -39.87
C HIS A 380 140.32 22.07 -39.45
N VAL A 381 140.40 21.56 -38.21
CA VAL A 381 141.58 20.80 -37.74
C VAL A 381 141.72 19.47 -38.48
N LYS A 382 140.63 18.75 -38.78
CA LYS A 382 140.69 17.54 -39.64
C LYS A 382 141.18 17.87 -41.05
N ASP A 383 140.76 18.98 -41.64
CA ASP A 383 141.19 19.37 -42.98
C ASP A 383 142.64 19.87 -43.02
N GLN A 384 143.11 20.56 -41.96
CA GLN A 384 144.55 20.82 -41.79
C GLN A 384 145.36 19.52 -41.69
N LEU A 385 144.90 18.53 -40.91
CA LEU A 385 145.55 17.23 -40.79
C LEU A 385 145.48 16.41 -42.09
N ARG A 386 144.40 16.50 -42.87
CA ARG A 386 144.29 15.90 -44.21
C ARG A 386 145.27 16.52 -45.19
N ASN A 387 145.41 17.85 -45.18
CA ASN A 387 146.37 18.54 -46.05
C ASN A 387 147.82 18.20 -45.66
N GLN A 388 148.14 18.14 -44.36
CA GLN A 388 149.44 17.65 -43.88
C GLN A 388 149.70 16.17 -44.27
N LEU A 389 148.67 15.32 -44.24
CA LEU A 389 148.75 13.94 -44.73
C LEU A 389 148.99 13.87 -46.24
N LEU A 390 148.38 14.75 -47.04
CA LEU A 390 148.64 14.86 -48.48
C LEU A 390 150.07 15.35 -48.74
N ASP A 391 150.55 16.37 -48.05
CA ASP A 391 151.93 16.86 -48.15
C ASP A 391 152.96 15.78 -47.76
N LEU A 392 152.66 14.99 -46.73
CA LEU A 392 153.49 13.84 -46.30
C LEU A 392 153.40 12.68 -47.29
N GLN A 393 152.22 12.41 -47.87
CA GLN A 393 152.06 11.39 -48.91
C GLN A 393 152.83 11.78 -50.17
N ASP A 394 152.84 13.06 -50.53
CA ASP A 394 153.59 13.59 -51.67
C ASP A 394 155.10 13.68 -51.40
N GLN A 395 155.53 13.73 -50.14
CA GLN A 395 156.92 13.50 -49.73
C GLN A 395 157.29 12.01 -49.78
N ASN A 396 156.39 11.11 -49.36
CA ASN A 396 156.58 9.66 -49.51
C ASN A 396 156.68 9.26 -50.99
N ASN A 397 155.83 9.76 -51.88
CA ASN A 397 155.92 9.52 -53.34
C ASN A 397 157.32 9.90 -53.88
N LYS A 398 157.89 11.01 -53.39
CA LYS A 398 159.24 11.47 -53.75
C LYS A 398 160.34 10.60 -53.13
N MET A 399 160.15 10.13 -51.90
CA MET A 399 161.02 9.14 -51.26
C MET A 399 160.97 7.77 -51.93
N GLU A 400 159.80 7.30 -52.39
CA GLU A 400 159.65 6.05 -53.14
C GLU A 400 160.38 6.14 -54.50
N GLY A 401 160.30 7.29 -55.18
CA GLY A 401 161.12 7.56 -56.37
C GLY A 401 162.64 7.53 -56.09
N LEU A 402 163.07 8.08 -54.95
CA LEU A 402 164.47 7.99 -54.51
C LEU A 402 164.88 6.57 -54.09
N ILE A 403 163.98 5.81 -53.46
CA ILE A 403 164.19 4.40 -53.10
C ILE A 403 164.32 3.57 -54.36
N HIS A 404 163.46 3.73 -55.37
CA HIS A 404 163.59 3.01 -56.65
C HIS A 404 164.93 3.31 -57.34
N PHE A 405 165.38 4.57 -57.35
CA PHE A 405 166.68 4.95 -57.88
C PHE A 405 167.84 4.31 -57.10
N LEU A 406 167.76 4.32 -55.76
CA LEU A 406 168.73 3.66 -54.89
C LEU A 406 168.68 2.13 -54.99
N GLU A 407 167.54 1.53 -55.33
CA GLU A 407 167.40 0.09 -55.55
C GLU A 407 168.01 -0.34 -56.89
N GLU A 408 167.92 0.48 -57.94
CA GLU A 408 168.61 0.24 -59.20
C GLU A 408 170.15 0.31 -59.04
N ASP A 409 170.67 1.32 -58.35
CA ASP A 409 172.11 1.41 -58.06
C ASP A 409 172.57 0.37 -57.02
N LYS A 410 171.74 0.01 -56.03
CA LYS A 410 171.97 -1.15 -55.15
C LYS A 410 172.06 -2.44 -55.95
N LYS A 411 171.25 -2.63 -56.99
CA LYS A 411 171.31 -3.81 -57.87
C LYS A 411 172.64 -3.89 -58.60
N ARG A 412 173.07 -2.78 -59.22
CA ARG A 412 174.40 -2.63 -59.84
C ARG A 412 175.56 -2.87 -58.86
N LEU A 413 175.38 -2.55 -57.58
CA LEU A 413 176.36 -2.82 -56.53
C LEU A 413 176.30 -4.28 -56.04
N GLN A 414 175.12 -4.91 -55.99
CA GLN A 414 174.99 -6.34 -55.73
C GLN A 414 175.63 -7.18 -56.84
N ASP A 415 175.43 -6.83 -58.11
CA ASP A 415 176.10 -7.49 -59.25
C ASP A 415 177.64 -7.45 -59.12
N LYS A 416 178.19 -6.38 -58.51
CA LYS A 416 179.62 -6.26 -58.16
C LYS A 416 180.02 -7.04 -56.90
N ILE A 417 179.16 -7.10 -55.89
CA ILE A 417 179.43 -7.82 -54.63
C ILE A 417 179.35 -9.33 -54.85
N GLU A 418 178.45 -9.83 -55.70
CA GLU A 418 178.37 -11.26 -56.02
C GLU A 418 179.60 -11.76 -56.78
N ALA A 419 180.25 -10.92 -57.58
CA ALA A 419 181.57 -11.20 -58.15
C ALA A 419 182.65 -11.33 -57.05
N MET A 420 182.78 -10.37 -56.12
CA MET A 420 183.72 -10.50 -54.99
C MET A 420 183.39 -11.67 -54.05
N MET A 421 182.11 -12.00 -53.82
CA MET A 421 181.72 -13.15 -53.00
C MET A 421 182.05 -14.51 -53.65
N GLN A 422 182.35 -14.55 -54.94
CA GLN A 422 182.92 -15.75 -55.58
C GLN A 422 184.41 -15.87 -55.28
N GLU A 423 185.15 -14.77 -55.20
CA GLU A 423 186.55 -14.72 -54.75
C GLU A 423 186.65 -15.08 -53.24
N ASP A 424 185.80 -14.48 -52.40
CA ASP A 424 185.77 -14.72 -50.94
C ASP A 424 185.38 -16.16 -50.56
N LYS A 425 184.66 -16.88 -51.43
CA LYS A 425 184.32 -18.30 -51.20
C LYS A 425 185.52 -19.23 -51.25
N GLU A 426 186.58 -18.89 -51.98
CA GLU A 426 187.83 -19.64 -51.95
C GLU A 426 188.52 -19.49 -50.58
N MET A 427 188.43 -18.31 -49.96
CA MET A 427 188.95 -18.02 -48.61
C MET A 427 188.15 -18.70 -47.48
N VAL A 428 186.82 -18.83 -47.58
CA VAL A 428 185.99 -19.43 -46.52
C VAL A 428 186.32 -20.92 -46.30
N LEU A 429 186.70 -21.64 -47.35
CA LEU A 429 187.15 -23.05 -47.28
C LEU A 429 188.49 -23.23 -46.51
N GLU A 430 189.21 -22.14 -46.24
CA GLU A 430 190.35 -22.11 -45.32
C GLU A 430 189.90 -22.21 -43.84
N LEU A 431 188.78 -21.57 -43.50
CA LEU A 431 188.34 -21.30 -42.13
C LEU A 431 187.52 -22.43 -41.48
N GLU A 432 186.77 -23.23 -42.25
CA GLU A 432 185.95 -24.31 -41.69
C GLU A 432 186.80 -25.40 -41.01
N ARG A 433 188.08 -25.50 -41.36
CA ARG A 433 189.09 -26.38 -40.74
C ARG A 433 189.26 -26.15 -39.23
N MET A 434 188.81 -25.01 -38.69
CA MET A 434 189.05 -24.60 -37.30
C MET A 434 187.87 -24.85 -36.33
N ARG A 435 186.62 -24.94 -36.80
CA ARG A 435 185.43 -24.75 -35.91
C ARG A 435 184.91 -26.02 -35.21
N ALA A 436 185.38 -27.22 -35.57
CA ALA A 436 184.80 -28.49 -35.12
C ALA A 436 185.14 -28.92 -33.67
N ARG A 437 184.97 -28.04 -32.66
CA ARG A 437 185.36 -28.28 -31.25
C ARG A 437 184.36 -27.70 -30.19
N HIS A 438 183.18 -28.35 -30.03
CA HIS A 438 182.20 -28.36 -28.87
C HIS A 438 180.86 -27.50 -28.93
N GLY A 439 179.71 -28.02 -28.37
CA GLY A 439 178.27 -27.53 -28.40
C GLY A 439 177.32 -28.20 -27.31
N MET A 440 175.95 -28.31 -27.27
CA MET A 440 174.72 -27.89 -28.03
C MET A 440 173.34 -28.36 -27.36
N CYS A 441 172.18 -27.62 -27.34
CA CYS A 441 170.74 -28.07 -27.01
C CYS A 441 169.67 -26.93 -27.30
N GLY A 442 168.30 -26.93 -27.20
CA GLY A 442 167.14 -27.84 -26.83
C GLY A 442 165.70 -27.19 -27.02
N LYS A 443 164.53 -27.92 -26.88
CA LYS A 443 163.09 -27.55 -27.25
C LYS A 443 161.98 -28.45 -26.56
N ASP A 444 160.59 -28.38 -26.59
CA ASP A 444 159.44 -27.47 -26.97
C ASP A 444 158.00 -28.06 -26.55
N HIS A 445 156.85 -27.33 -26.68
CA HIS A 445 155.56 -27.72 -27.41
C HIS A 445 154.08 -27.69 -26.82
N SER A 446 153.02 -27.62 -27.70
CA SER A 446 151.53 -27.56 -27.39
C SER A 446 150.51 -27.82 -28.59
N PRO A 447 149.21 -28.28 -28.41
CA PRO A 447 148.25 -28.77 -29.48
C PRO A 447 146.87 -28.01 -29.71
N SER A 448 145.92 -28.55 -30.55
CA SER A 448 144.61 -27.91 -31.01
C SER A 448 143.52 -28.87 -31.63
N ARG A 449 142.22 -28.46 -31.77
CA ARG A 449 141.24 -28.92 -32.82
C ARG A 449 139.97 -28.03 -33.01
N LEU A 450 139.59 -27.67 -34.26
CA LEU A 450 138.48 -26.74 -34.63
C LEU A 450 137.19 -27.42 -35.16
N ASP A 451 137.03 -28.72 -34.94
CA ASP A 451 136.32 -29.63 -35.86
C ASP A 451 134.91 -30.06 -35.40
N ALA A 452 134.45 -29.57 -34.24
CA ALA A 452 133.19 -29.98 -33.61
C ALA A 452 132.04 -28.96 -33.74
N PHE A 453 132.36 -27.66 -33.79
CA PHE A 453 131.40 -26.56 -33.63
C PHE A 453 130.39 -26.41 -34.79
N VAL A 454 130.71 -26.96 -35.96
CA VAL A 454 129.85 -26.86 -37.15
C VAL A 454 128.58 -27.72 -37.02
N LYS A 455 128.60 -28.81 -36.24
CA LYS A 455 127.42 -29.68 -36.07
C LYS A 455 126.34 -29.09 -35.15
N SER A 456 126.73 -28.38 -34.08
CA SER A 456 125.78 -27.82 -33.11
C SER A 456 124.78 -26.84 -33.75
N LEU A 457 125.20 -26.09 -34.76
CA LEU A 457 124.36 -25.09 -35.44
C LEU A 457 123.26 -25.70 -36.34
N GLU A 458 123.41 -26.96 -36.79
CA GLU A 458 122.38 -27.64 -37.57
C GLU A 458 121.27 -28.25 -36.70
N GLU A 459 121.60 -28.59 -35.44
CA GLU A 459 120.66 -29.13 -34.46
C GLU A 459 119.72 -28.02 -33.91
N GLU A 460 120.28 -26.84 -33.60
CA GLU A 460 119.53 -25.67 -33.10
C GLU A 460 118.43 -25.18 -34.06
N ARG A 461 118.63 -25.29 -35.38
CA ARG A 461 117.62 -24.85 -36.37
C ARG A 461 116.39 -25.76 -36.41
N ASN A 462 116.52 -27.03 -36.05
CA ASN A 462 115.38 -27.95 -35.96
C ASN A 462 114.65 -27.78 -34.61
N TYR A 463 115.41 -27.56 -33.54
CA TYR A 463 114.90 -27.31 -32.19
C TYR A 463 113.80 -26.23 -32.16
N TYR A 464 114.06 -25.02 -32.67
CA TYR A 464 113.06 -23.93 -32.66
C TYR A 464 111.82 -24.17 -33.55
N ARG A 465 111.87 -25.11 -34.51
CA ARG A 465 110.70 -25.46 -35.34
C ARG A 465 109.73 -26.37 -34.59
N GLU A 466 110.24 -27.26 -33.76
CA GLU A 466 109.41 -28.10 -32.89
C GLU A 466 108.84 -27.32 -31.68
N GLU A 467 109.59 -26.33 -31.18
CA GLU A 467 109.25 -25.62 -29.94
C GLU A 467 107.97 -24.78 -30.02
N VAL A 468 107.60 -24.29 -31.21
CA VAL A 468 106.40 -23.46 -31.41
C VAL A 468 105.11 -24.28 -31.45
N GLU A 469 105.12 -25.45 -32.08
CA GLU A 469 103.97 -26.37 -32.08
C GLU A 469 103.80 -27.06 -30.70
N ARG A 470 104.87 -27.18 -29.90
CA ARG A 470 104.83 -27.78 -28.56
C ARG A 470 104.02 -27.01 -27.50
N TYR A 471 103.60 -25.76 -27.75
CA TYR A 471 102.87 -24.95 -26.76
C TYR A 471 101.44 -24.53 -27.15
N ARG A 472 100.96 -24.81 -28.37
CA ARG A 472 99.58 -24.45 -28.76
C ARG A 472 98.48 -25.38 -28.24
N LEU A 473 98.85 -26.51 -27.63
CA LEU A 473 97.94 -27.45 -26.99
C LEU A 473 98.59 -28.04 -25.73
N VAL A 474 97.82 -28.07 -24.63
CA VAL A 474 98.08 -28.82 -23.37
C VAL A 474 99.08 -28.23 -22.37
N ARG A 475 98.55 -27.48 -21.38
CA ARG A 475 98.96 -27.57 -19.96
C ARG A 475 97.79 -27.19 -19.04
N GLY A 476 97.29 -28.02 -18.11
CA GLY A 476 97.38 -29.49 -18.00
C GLY A 476 96.02 -30.14 -18.35
N ARG A 477 95.88 -31.44 -18.66
CA ARG A 477 96.74 -32.63 -18.50
C ARG A 477 96.84 -33.22 -17.07
N THR A 478 96.05 -34.28 -16.87
CA THR A 478 96.46 -35.60 -16.31
C THR A 478 95.37 -36.58 -16.78
N ASP A 479 95.57 -37.34 -17.87
CA ASP A 479 96.25 -38.65 -17.93
C ASP A 479 95.46 -39.75 -17.18
N ARG A 480 94.91 -40.80 -17.83
CA ARG A 480 95.41 -41.82 -18.80
C ARG A 480 96.25 -42.96 -18.20
N SER A 481 96.04 -44.14 -18.80
CA SER A 481 96.93 -45.31 -18.94
C SER A 481 96.73 -46.52 -17.99
N PRO A 482 97.03 -47.77 -18.45
CA PRO A 482 96.22 -48.93 -18.06
C PRO A 482 96.96 -50.27 -17.78
N THR A 483 96.22 -51.28 -17.27
CA THR A 483 96.51 -52.75 -17.34
C THR A 483 97.79 -53.24 -16.59
N PRO A 484 98.06 -54.57 -16.41
CA PRO A 484 97.33 -55.76 -16.88
C PRO A 484 96.98 -56.86 -15.84
N VAL A 485 96.04 -57.72 -16.27
CA VAL A 485 95.82 -59.15 -15.97
C VAL A 485 96.63 -59.85 -14.86
N GLY A 486 95.90 -60.45 -13.90
CA GLY A 486 96.36 -61.60 -13.08
C GLY A 486 95.21 -62.60 -12.84
N ARG A 487 95.43 -63.92 -12.99
CA ARG A 487 94.36 -64.94 -12.99
C ARG A 487 94.06 -65.58 -11.62
N GLY A 488 92.95 -65.17 -11.02
CA GLY A 488 91.74 -65.99 -10.79
C GLY A 488 91.75 -67.26 -9.89
N ARG A 489 90.71 -67.36 -9.05
CA ARG A 489 89.76 -68.50 -9.01
C ARG A 489 88.41 -68.07 -8.40
N SER A 490 87.35 -68.80 -8.76
CA SER A 490 85.92 -68.57 -8.45
C SER A 490 85.49 -69.30 -7.14
N PRO A 491 84.21 -69.25 -6.64
CA PRO A 491 82.98 -68.76 -7.28
C PRO A 491 81.85 -68.09 -6.43
N ARG A 492 80.85 -67.57 -7.19
CA ARG A 492 79.41 -67.38 -6.87
C ARG A 492 78.93 -66.28 -5.90
N GLY A 493 78.13 -65.36 -6.46
CA GLY A 493 77.18 -64.48 -5.76
C GLY A 493 76.60 -63.40 -6.71
N ARG A 494 75.31 -63.47 -7.07
CA ARG A 494 74.60 -62.39 -7.81
C ARG A 494 74.04 -61.39 -6.79
N GLY A 495 73.85 -60.09 -7.07
CA GLY A 495 74.24 -59.33 -8.27
C GLY A 495 73.71 -57.88 -8.25
N SER A 496 74.60 -56.94 -8.59
CA SER A 496 74.48 -55.48 -8.86
C SER A 496 73.23 -55.02 -9.65
N TRP A 497 72.77 -53.75 -9.69
CA TRP A 497 73.48 -52.43 -9.76
C TRP A 497 72.70 -51.23 -9.13
N HIS A 498 73.32 -50.03 -9.13
CA HIS A 498 72.80 -48.73 -8.65
C HIS A 498 71.49 -48.25 -9.33
N GLY A 499 70.71 -47.30 -8.79
CA GLY A 499 70.74 -46.67 -7.45
C GLY A 499 70.64 -45.12 -7.43
N LYS A 500 69.64 -44.56 -6.72
CA LYS A 500 69.69 -43.20 -6.16
C LYS A 500 68.70 -42.99 -4.98
N ARG A 501 69.25 -42.67 -3.82
CA ARG A 501 68.62 -42.02 -2.63
C ARG A 501 68.68 -40.49 -2.80
N ASP A 502 68.03 -39.60 -2.07
CA ASP A 502 66.94 -39.58 -1.06
C ASP A 502 66.29 -38.17 -1.19
N GLY A 503 65.12 -37.83 -0.64
CA GLY A 503 64.22 -38.66 0.17
C GLY A 503 64.20 -38.33 1.66
N ASP A 504 63.93 -37.09 2.09
CA ASP A 504 63.41 -36.87 3.46
C ASP A 504 62.55 -35.61 3.63
N ALA A 505 61.25 -35.82 3.89
CA ALA A 505 60.26 -34.84 4.36
C ALA A 505 58.91 -35.54 4.65
N GLU A 506 58.42 -36.34 3.69
CA GLU A 506 57.11 -37.01 3.76
C GLU A 506 57.14 -38.35 4.52
N LEU A 507 58.31 -39.01 4.55
CA LEU A 507 58.47 -40.36 5.10
C LEU A 507 58.12 -40.47 6.60
N SER A 508 58.26 -39.36 7.35
CA SER A 508 58.00 -39.30 8.80
C SER A 508 56.52 -39.38 9.21
N ARG A 509 55.56 -39.32 8.26
CA ARG A 509 54.12 -39.48 8.57
C ARG A 509 53.65 -40.92 8.40
N VAL A 510 53.93 -41.52 7.23
CA VAL A 510 53.51 -42.88 6.84
C VAL A 510 54.00 -43.97 7.82
N VAL A 511 55.13 -43.75 8.50
CA VAL A 511 55.66 -44.69 9.49
C VAL A 511 54.73 -44.89 10.70
N LYS A 512 53.96 -43.86 11.11
CA LYS A 512 53.08 -43.96 12.29
C LYS A 512 51.80 -44.74 12.00
N GLU A 513 51.16 -44.48 10.88
CA GLU A 513 49.90 -45.10 10.46
C GLU A 513 50.04 -46.63 10.26
N ARG A 514 51.26 -47.10 9.93
CA ARG A 514 51.60 -48.53 9.85
C ARG A 514 51.51 -49.24 11.21
N ASP A 515 52.09 -48.65 12.25
CA ASP A 515 52.33 -49.35 13.53
C ASP A 515 51.05 -49.50 14.35
N GLU A 516 50.12 -48.55 14.24
CA GLU A 516 48.80 -48.60 14.87
C GLU A 516 47.94 -49.74 14.30
N LEU A 517 47.96 -49.96 12.98
CA LEU A 517 47.26 -51.07 12.32
C LEU A 517 47.84 -52.45 12.70
N GLN A 518 49.15 -52.52 12.95
CA GLN A 518 49.82 -53.77 13.31
C GLN A 518 49.45 -54.25 14.74
N SER A 519 49.04 -53.35 15.63
CA SER A 519 48.58 -53.70 16.98
C SER A 519 47.19 -54.34 17.02
N VAL A 520 46.32 -54.08 16.03
CA VAL A 520 44.91 -54.54 16.05
C VAL A 520 44.78 -56.01 15.69
N LEU A 521 45.57 -56.49 14.71
CA LEU A 521 45.54 -57.88 14.24
C LEU A 521 45.90 -58.89 15.35
N LEU A 522 46.90 -58.55 16.17
CA LEU A 522 47.37 -59.35 17.31
C LEU A 522 46.29 -59.55 18.41
N GLY A 523 45.24 -58.71 18.42
CA GLY A 523 44.08 -58.87 19.31
C GLY A 523 43.12 -59.98 18.86
N PHE A 524 42.98 -60.22 17.56
CA PHE A 524 42.03 -61.20 17.02
C PHE A 524 42.52 -62.64 17.14
N GLU A 525 43.82 -62.88 16.99
CA GLU A 525 44.41 -64.23 17.08
C GLU A 525 44.14 -64.88 18.45
N LYS A 526 44.33 -64.12 19.53
CA LYS A 526 44.06 -64.56 20.91
C LYS A 526 42.62 -65.00 21.16
N HIS A 527 41.65 -64.35 20.52
CA HIS A 527 40.24 -64.68 20.75
C HIS A 527 39.82 -66.00 20.09
N MET A 528 40.64 -66.54 19.18
CA MET A 528 40.39 -67.79 18.47
C MET A 528 40.77 -69.03 19.30
N GLU A 529 41.78 -68.93 20.18
CA GLU A 529 42.22 -70.03 21.05
C GLU A 529 41.17 -70.34 22.13
N ASP A 530 40.58 -69.32 22.74
CA ASP A 530 39.55 -69.47 23.80
C ASP A 530 38.35 -70.32 23.35
N ILE A 531 37.94 -70.20 22.08
CA ILE A 531 36.81 -70.96 21.52
C ILE A 531 37.14 -72.45 21.41
N GLN A 532 38.38 -72.81 21.10
CA GLN A 532 38.79 -74.23 20.95
C GLN A 532 38.86 -74.99 22.28
N THR A 533 38.98 -74.28 23.41
CA THR A 533 38.99 -74.93 24.74
C THR A 533 37.60 -75.40 25.15
N ARG A 534 36.55 -74.59 24.92
CA ARG A 534 35.17 -74.87 25.37
C ARG A 534 34.54 -76.11 24.73
N VAL A 535 34.84 -76.38 23.45
CA VAL A 535 34.28 -77.55 22.72
C VAL A 535 34.70 -78.89 23.36
N LYS A 536 35.89 -78.95 23.99
CA LYS A 536 36.41 -80.18 24.59
C LYS A 536 35.65 -80.60 25.86
N LEU A 537 35.13 -79.64 26.64
CA LEU A 537 34.37 -79.92 27.86
C LEU A 537 33.00 -80.55 27.55
N LEU A 538 32.24 -79.96 26.62
CA LEU A 538 30.91 -80.45 26.22
C LEU A 538 30.89 -81.86 25.63
N THR A 539 32.05 -82.39 25.21
CA THR A 539 32.16 -83.75 24.70
C THR A 539 32.15 -84.79 25.84
N ALA A 540 32.64 -84.45 27.03
CA ALA A 540 32.76 -85.37 28.16
C ALA A 540 31.41 -85.63 28.88
N GLU A 541 30.55 -84.62 28.98
CA GLU A 541 29.26 -84.71 29.70
C GLU A 541 28.28 -85.69 29.03
N ARG A 542 28.34 -85.81 27.69
CA ARG A 542 27.45 -86.66 26.89
C ARG A 542 27.61 -88.15 27.21
N ASP A 543 28.85 -88.62 27.39
CA ASP A 543 29.14 -90.05 27.53
C ASP A 543 28.81 -90.59 28.93
N GLN A 544 28.69 -89.72 29.93
CA GLN A 544 28.29 -90.11 31.29
C GLN A 544 26.82 -90.56 31.37
N LEU A 545 25.90 -89.87 30.68
CA LEU A 545 24.45 -90.13 30.76
C LEU A 545 24.04 -91.49 30.17
N SER A 546 24.67 -91.93 29.08
CA SER A 546 24.34 -93.20 28.42
C SER A 546 24.53 -94.44 29.32
N SER A 547 25.38 -94.34 30.34
CA SER A 547 25.65 -95.45 31.27
C SER A 547 24.48 -95.79 32.19
N GLN A 548 23.63 -94.82 32.52
CA GLN A 548 22.62 -94.96 33.58
C GLN A 548 21.36 -95.70 33.10
N CYS A 549 21.01 -95.60 31.82
CA CYS A 549 19.76 -96.16 31.28
C CYS A 549 19.74 -97.70 31.20
N GLN A 550 20.90 -98.38 31.18
CA GLN A 550 20.95 -99.84 31.02
C GLN A 550 20.56 -100.59 32.30
N GLN A 551 20.86 -100.05 33.49
CA GLN A 551 20.65 -100.75 34.76
C GLN A 551 19.16 -100.91 35.13
N ALA A 552 18.27 -100.09 34.59
CA ALA A 552 16.84 -100.10 34.93
C ALA A 552 16.01 -101.23 34.27
N GLN A 553 16.54 -101.95 33.27
CA GLN A 553 15.75 -102.89 32.46
C GLN A 553 15.71 -104.35 32.97
N GLU A 554 16.52 -104.70 33.98
CA GLU A 554 16.67 -106.11 34.40
C GLU A 554 15.74 -106.53 35.54
N GLU A 555 15.34 -105.61 36.43
CA GLU A 555 14.53 -105.95 37.61
C GLU A 555 13.09 -106.40 37.29
N LEU A 556 12.50 -105.86 36.22
CA LEU A 556 11.08 -106.07 35.85
C LEU A 556 10.74 -107.54 35.54
N ARG A 557 11.72 -108.37 35.16
CA ARG A 557 11.49 -109.75 34.68
C ARG A 557 11.19 -110.79 35.78
N ARG A 558 11.21 -110.42 37.07
CA ARG A 558 11.12 -111.40 38.17
C ARG A 558 9.70 -111.79 38.63
N VAL A 559 8.65 -111.08 38.24
CA VAL A 559 7.34 -111.13 38.94
C VAL A 559 6.30 -112.13 38.34
N GLN A 560 6.50 -112.66 37.13
CA GLN A 560 5.40 -113.23 36.31
C GLN A 560 5.15 -114.77 36.41
N ARG A 561 5.05 -115.42 37.60
CA ARG A 561 5.10 -116.92 37.63
C ARG A 561 4.22 -117.80 38.58
N GLU A 562 3.20 -117.34 39.32
CA GLU A 562 2.48 -118.23 40.28
C GLU A 562 0.92 -118.15 40.26
N LEU A 563 0.22 -119.24 39.83
CA LEU A 563 -1.09 -119.83 40.32
C LEU A 563 -1.87 -120.68 39.25
N GLU A 564 -2.35 -121.91 39.55
CA GLU A 564 -3.42 -122.67 38.82
C GLU A 564 -3.98 -123.92 39.59
N SER A 565 -5.24 -124.38 39.33
CA SER A 565 -5.78 -125.80 39.30
C SER A 565 -7.34 -125.94 39.45
N SER A 566 -7.95 -127.11 39.16
CA SER A 566 -9.40 -127.27 38.80
C SER A 566 -10.00 -128.71 38.92
N GLU A 567 -11.35 -128.88 39.05
CA GLU A 567 -12.13 -130.11 38.67
C GLU A 567 -13.70 -129.97 38.76
N LEU A 568 -14.49 -129.90 37.64
CA LEU A 568 -15.99 -129.95 37.68
C LEU A 568 -16.74 -130.12 36.30
N GLN A 569 -16.81 -131.29 35.64
CA GLN A 569 -17.28 -131.38 34.23
C GLN A 569 -18.46 -132.30 33.82
N ARG A 570 -19.01 -133.20 34.65
CA ARG A 570 -19.74 -134.39 34.12
C ARG A 570 -21.27 -134.35 33.91
N ARG A 571 -21.97 -133.22 34.08
CA ARG A 571 -23.46 -133.12 33.90
C ARG A 571 -23.94 -132.50 32.58
N ILE A 572 -23.02 -132.01 31.74
CA ILE A 572 -23.23 -131.23 30.49
C ILE A 572 -23.96 -132.00 29.35
N ARG A 573 -24.55 -133.17 29.61
CA ARG A 573 -24.99 -134.09 28.55
C ARG A 573 -26.48 -133.98 28.21
N ASP A 574 -27.35 -133.84 29.20
CA ASP A 574 -28.79 -134.01 29.01
C ASP A 574 -29.46 -132.71 28.53
N ASP A 575 -28.86 -131.55 28.84
CA ASP A 575 -29.27 -130.23 28.32
C ASP A 575 -29.16 -130.14 26.77
N ARG A 576 -28.44 -131.07 26.14
CA ARG A 576 -27.91 -130.88 24.79
C ARG A 576 -28.94 -131.08 23.68
N GLU A 577 -29.70 -132.18 23.71
CA GLU A 577 -30.65 -132.51 22.64
C GLU A 577 -31.77 -131.47 22.51
N GLN A 578 -32.18 -130.86 23.63
CA GLN A 578 -33.22 -129.83 23.63
C GLN A 578 -32.73 -128.51 22.98
N THR A 579 -31.43 -128.18 23.10
CA THR A 579 -30.87 -127.01 22.41
C THR A 579 -30.76 -127.16 20.90
N GLU A 580 -30.70 -128.38 20.35
CA GLU A 580 -30.52 -128.58 18.90
C GLU A 580 -31.77 -128.18 18.08
N ALA A 581 -32.97 -128.34 18.65
CA ALA A 581 -34.21 -127.89 18.02
C ALA A 581 -34.34 -126.34 17.99
N GLU A 582 -33.93 -125.68 19.07
CA GLU A 582 -33.88 -124.21 19.14
C GLU A 582 -32.80 -123.65 18.21
N LEU A 583 -31.64 -124.32 18.16
CA LEU A 583 -30.52 -123.98 17.28
C LEU A 583 -30.96 -123.95 15.81
N GLN A 584 -31.75 -124.91 15.33
CA GLN A 584 -32.22 -124.91 13.94
C GLN A 584 -33.05 -123.66 13.60
N ARG A 585 -33.98 -123.24 14.48
CA ARG A 585 -34.73 -121.98 14.31
C ARG A 585 -33.80 -120.77 14.29
N VAL A 586 -32.90 -120.70 15.27
CA VAL A 586 -31.90 -119.62 15.35
C VAL A 586 -30.98 -119.60 14.12
N THR A 587 -30.66 -120.74 13.50
CA THR A 587 -29.86 -120.74 12.25
C THR A 587 -30.61 -120.15 11.06
N ALA A 588 -31.91 -120.41 10.91
CA ALA A 588 -32.70 -119.82 9.82
C ALA A 588 -32.85 -118.29 9.98
N GLU A 589 -33.10 -117.82 11.20
CA GLU A 589 -33.18 -116.39 11.52
C GLU A 589 -31.80 -115.70 11.39
N ARG A 590 -30.72 -116.35 11.86
CA ARG A 590 -29.32 -115.92 11.67
C ARG A 590 -28.98 -115.73 10.20
N ASP A 591 -29.37 -116.65 9.33
CA ASP A 591 -28.98 -116.59 7.92
C ASP A 591 -29.83 -115.58 7.14
N ALA A 592 -31.12 -115.44 7.44
CA ALA A 592 -31.94 -114.34 6.93
C ALA A 592 -31.43 -112.95 7.40
N LEU A 593 -30.95 -112.85 8.65
CA LEU A 593 -30.29 -111.64 9.16
C LEU A 593 -28.92 -111.41 8.51
N ARG A 594 -28.12 -112.46 8.28
CA ARG A 594 -26.84 -112.37 7.56
C ARG A 594 -27.01 -111.87 6.14
N ASP A 595 -28.00 -112.35 5.40
CA ASP A 595 -28.16 -111.93 4.01
C ASP A 595 -28.74 -110.51 3.91
N ARG A 596 -29.61 -110.10 4.83
CA ARG A 596 -29.95 -108.66 5.00
C ARG A 596 -28.72 -107.82 5.36
N LEU A 597 -27.88 -108.29 6.28
CA LEU A 597 -26.66 -107.57 6.70
C LEU A 597 -25.63 -107.51 5.57
N LYS A 598 -25.47 -108.56 4.75
CA LYS A 598 -24.64 -108.54 3.54
C LYS A 598 -25.12 -107.50 2.55
N VAL A 599 -26.42 -107.47 2.22
CA VAL A 599 -26.99 -106.51 1.28
C VAL A 599 -26.85 -105.08 1.80
N ALA A 600 -27.15 -104.84 3.08
CA ALA A 600 -26.97 -103.54 3.73
C ALA A 600 -25.49 -103.11 3.78
N HIS A 601 -24.57 -104.05 4.01
CA HIS A 601 -23.13 -103.76 4.04
C HIS A 601 -22.56 -103.54 2.63
N SER A 602 -23.01 -104.29 1.61
CA SER A 602 -22.57 -104.10 0.24
C SER A 602 -23.07 -102.78 -0.35
N THR A 603 -24.32 -102.39 -0.06
CA THR A 603 -24.84 -101.08 -0.46
C THR A 603 -24.13 -99.95 0.28
N ALA A 604 -23.97 -100.05 1.60
CA ALA A 604 -23.19 -99.08 2.36
C ALA A 604 -21.72 -98.97 1.93
N LEU A 605 -21.12 -100.04 1.40
CA LEU A 605 -19.78 -100.01 0.79
C LEU A 605 -19.79 -99.33 -0.59
N THR A 606 -20.70 -99.69 -1.50
CA THR A 606 -20.76 -99.04 -2.82
C THR A 606 -21.15 -97.56 -2.74
N ASP A 607 -21.97 -97.17 -1.76
CA ASP A 607 -22.33 -95.79 -1.52
C ASP A 607 -21.16 -95.03 -0.87
N ARG A 608 -20.43 -95.67 0.05
CA ARG A 608 -19.18 -95.12 0.62
C ARG A 608 -18.10 -94.94 -0.44
N GLU A 609 -17.87 -95.91 -1.31
CA GLU A 609 -16.89 -95.83 -2.40
C GLU A 609 -17.23 -94.69 -3.38
N GLN A 610 -18.53 -94.49 -3.68
CA GLN A 610 -18.99 -93.36 -4.49
C GLN A 610 -18.78 -92.00 -3.79
N GLU A 611 -19.06 -91.90 -2.49
CA GLU A 611 -18.79 -90.66 -1.73
C GLU A 611 -17.30 -90.41 -1.52
N GLU A 612 -16.47 -91.45 -1.34
CA GLU A 612 -15.00 -91.32 -1.28
C GLU A 612 -14.41 -90.88 -2.63
N PHE A 613 -14.93 -91.38 -3.76
CA PHE A 613 -14.59 -90.84 -5.09
C PHE A 613 -15.04 -89.39 -5.26
N ARG A 614 -16.25 -89.03 -4.82
CA ARG A 614 -16.74 -87.63 -4.86
C ARG A 614 -15.91 -86.70 -4.00
N PHE A 615 -15.51 -87.14 -2.80
CA PHE A 615 -14.59 -86.40 -1.94
C PHE A 615 -13.23 -86.21 -2.64
N LEU A 616 -12.65 -87.27 -3.21
CA LEU A 616 -11.37 -87.19 -3.90
C LEU A 616 -11.42 -86.25 -5.13
N ASP A 617 -12.49 -86.26 -5.92
CA ASP A 617 -12.68 -85.32 -7.04
C ASP A 617 -12.91 -83.88 -6.56
N LEU A 618 -13.64 -83.68 -5.45
CA LEU A 618 -13.84 -82.37 -4.84
C LEU A 618 -12.53 -81.83 -4.22
N GLU A 619 -11.75 -82.66 -3.55
CA GLU A 619 -10.42 -82.31 -3.04
C GLU A 619 -9.46 -81.97 -4.19
N ASN A 620 -9.40 -82.79 -5.24
CA ASN A 620 -8.59 -82.52 -6.44
C ASN A 620 -9.01 -81.24 -7.18
N THR A 621 -10.29 -80.87 -7.18
CA THR A 621 -10.77 -79.61 -7.78
C THR A 621 -10.54 -78.41 -6.86
N ILE A 622 -10.70 -78.57 -5.55
CA ILE A 622 -10.32 -77.55 -4.55
C ILE A 622 -8.81 -77.27 -4.65
N GLU A 623 -7.93 -78.27 -4.62
CA GLU A 623 -6.48 -78.03 -4.74
C GLU A 623 -6.10 -77.34 -6.06
N LYS A 624 -6.75 -77.67 -7.19
CA LYS A 624 -6.52 -76.98 -8.47
C LYS A 624 -6.93 -75.52 -8.40
N LEU A 625 -8.13 -75.24 -7.88
CA LEU A 625 -8.62 -73.88 -7.66
C LEU A 625 -7.77 -73.11 -6.64
N GLU A 626 -7.18 -73.79 -5.65
CA GLU A 626 -6.27 -73.15 -4.68
C GLU A 626 -4.88 -72.87 -5.26
N ARG A 627 -4.35 -73.73 -6.13
CA ARG A 627 -3.15 -73.46 -6.94
C ARG A 627 -3.38 -72.27 -7.87
N GLU A 628 -4.45 -72.30 -8.68
CA GLU A 628 -4.83 -71.20 -9.57
C GLU A 628 -5.04 -69.88 -8.81
N LYS A 629 -5.67 -69.93 -7.63
CA LYS A 629 -5.86 -68.78 -6.73
C LYS A 629 -4.55 -68.29 -6.11
N ALA A 630 -3.58 -69.17 -5.86
CA ALA A 630 -2.23 -68.79 -5.41
C ALA A 630 -1.43 -68.14 -6.55
N ASP A 631 -1.47 -68.73 -7.75
CA ASP A 631 -0.79 -68.22 -8.95
C ASP A 631 -1.37 -66.87 -9.38
N LEU A 632 -2.70 -66.71 -9.40
CA LEU A 632 -3.36 -65.43 -9.66
C LEU A 632 -3.04 -64.38 -8.57
N ARG A 633 -2.89 -64.79 -7.30
CA ARG A 633 -2.42 -63.88 -6.23
C ARG A 633 -0.97 -63.45 -6.46
N ALA A 634 -0.07 -64.37 -6.84
CA ALA A 634 1.32 -64.08 -7.15
C ALA A 634 1.47 -63.19 -8.39
N GLN A 635 0.69 -63.44 -9.45
CA GLN A 635 0.60 -62.55 -10.61
C GLN A 635 0.08 -61.16 -10.21
N VAL A 636 -0.93 -61.07 -9.34
CA VAL A 636 -1.45 -59.79 -8.83
C VAL A 636 -0.45 -59.05 -7.92
N THR A 637 0.40 -59.73 -7.15
CA THR A 637 1.49 -59.06 -6.41
C THR A 637 2.58 -58.57 -7.36
N VAL A 638 3.05 -59.41 -8.29
CA VAL A 638 4.05 -59.01 -9.29
C VAL A 638 3.54 -57.86 -10.18
N LEU A 639 2.27 -57.85 -10.58
CA LEU A 639 1.65 -56.75 -11.35
C LEU A 639 1.43 -55.48 -10.52
N LYS A 640 1.25 -55.59 -9.19
CA LYS A 640 1.23 -54.42 -8.29
C LYS A 640 2.63 -53.85 -8.09
N GLU A 641 3.63 -54.71 -7.92
CA GLU A 641 5.04 -54.32 -7.76
C GLU A 641 5.58 -53.68 -9.05
N SER A 642 5.35 -54.31 -10.22
CA SER A 642 5.73 -53.72 -11.50
C SER A 642 4.97 -52.43 -11.79
N ARG A 643 3.67 -52.34 -11.46
CA ARG A 643 2.93 -51.07 -11.51
C ARG A 643 3.55 -50.00 -10.60
N VAL A 644 3.96 -50.35 -9.37
CA VAL A 644 4.59 -49.39 -8.45
C VAL A 644 5.99 -48.98 -8.92
N VAL A 645 6.74 -49.87 -9.57
CA VAL A 645 8.01 -49.54 -10.23
C VAL A 645 7.77 -48.61 -11.41
N VAL A 646 6.89 -48.95 -12.35
CA VAL A 646 6.55 -48.11 -13.51
C VAL A 646 5.93 -46.77 -13.09
N GLU A 647 5.12 -46.71 -12.03
CA GLU A 647 4.64 -45.44 -11.48
C GLU A 647 5.77 -44.60 -10.87
N LYS A 648 6.78 -45.21 -10.23
CA LYS A 648 7.96 -44.51 -9.72
C LYS A 648 8.86 -44.03 -10.86
N GLU A 649 9.08 -44.86 -11.87
CA GLU A 649 9.83 -44.51 -13.08
C GLU A 649 9.15 -43.39 -13.86
N LEU A 650 7.83 -43.45 -14.04
CA LEU A 650 7.05 -42.38 -14.68
C LEU A 650 7.08 -41.09 -13.86
N LYS A 651 7.03 -41.18 -12.52
CA LYS A 651 7.18 -40.01 -11.61
C LYS A 651 8.60 -39.43 -11.65
N ALA A 652 9.64 -40.27 -11.73
CA ALA A 652 11.02 -39.83 -11.90
C ALA A 652 11.26 -39.21 -13.27
N GLN A 653 10.76 -39.82 -14.35
CA GLN A 653 10.87 -39.30 -15.72
C GLN A 653 10.07 -38.00 -15.89
N SER A 654 8.89 -37.86 -15.30
CA SER A 654 8.13 -36.60 -15.34
C SER A 654 8.75 -35.51 -14.46
N ALA A 655 9.35 -35.84 -13.31
CA ALA A 655 10.15 -34.90 -12.54
C ALA A 655 11.40 -34.43 -13.29
N VAL A 656 12.14 -35.35 -13.94
CA VAL A 656 13.30 -35.02 -14.79
C VAL A 656 12.87 -34.23 -16.03
N LEU A 657 11.71 -34.51 -16.63
CA LEU A 657 11.18 -33.71 -17.75
C LEU A 657 10.74 -32.31 -17.31
N LEU A 658 10.15 -32.16 -16.12
CA LEU A 658 9.86 -30.86 -15.53
C LEU A 658 11.15 -30.09 -15.25
N GLN A 659 12.12 -30.70 -14.57
CA GLN A 659 13.43 -30.11 -14.32
C GLN A 659 14.14 -29.71 -15.62
N ASN A 660 14.17 -30.59 -16.64
CA ASN A 660 14.75 -30.28 -17.95
C ASN A 660 14.01 -29.13 -18.68
N VAL A 661 12.69 -28.97 -18.47
CA VAL A 661 11.92 -27.84 -19.01
C VAL A 661 12.21 -26.56 -18.23
N GLU A 662 12.29 -26.62 -16.90
CA GLU A 662 12.67 -25.52 -16.03
C GLU A 662 14.09 -25.04 -16.37
N GLU A 663 15.07 -25.94 -16.39
CA GLU A 663 16.45 -25.67 -16.84
C GLU A 663 16.50 -25.13 -18.27
N ALA A 664 15.72 -25.67 -19.22
CA ALA A 664 15.66 -25.13 -20.59
C ALA A 664 14.98 -23.75 -20.66
N THR A 665 14.03 -23.43 -19.78
CA THR A 665 13.47 -22.07 -19.69
C THR A 665 14.45 -21.11 -19.02
N GLN A 666 15.17 -21.55 -17.99
CA GLN A 666 16.20 -20.76 -17.33
C GLN A 666 17.37 -20.49 -18.28
N GLN A 667 17.90 -21.50 -18.98
CA GLN A 667 18.91 -21.32 -20.04
C GLN A 667 18.42 -20.39 -21.17
N ARG A 668 17.12 -20.36 -21.49
CA ARG A 668 16.55 -19.40 -22.45
C ARG A 668 16.50 -17.98 -21.90
N VAL A 669 16.18 -17.79 -20.62
CA VAL A 669 16.21 -16.49 -19.94
C VAL A 669 17.65 -15.99 -19.80
N GLU A 670 18.58 -16.85 -19.40
CA GLU A 670 20.01 -16.55 -19.35
C GLU A 670 20.56 -16.22 -20.74
N SER A 671 20.20 -17.00 -21.77
CA SER A 671 20.57 -16.70 -23.16
C SER A 671 19.97 -15.40 -23.70
N SER A 672 18.75 -15.04 -23.29
CA SER A 672 18.12 -13.78 -23.71
C SER A 672 18.71 -12.58 -22.96
N ALA A 673 19.06 -12.74 -21.68
CA ALA A 673 19.78 -11.74 -20.90
C ALA A 673 21.21 -11.53 -21.41
N LEU A 674 21.94 -12.61 -21.73
CA LEU A 674 23.25 -12.57 -22.37
C LEU A 674 23.19 -11.93 -23.76
N ARG A 675 22.15 -12.20 -24.55
CA ARG A 675 21.93 -11.50 -25.82
C ARG A 675 21.64 -10.01 -25.62
N LEU A 676 20.78 -9.64 -24.68
CA LEU A 676 20.48 -8.23 -24.41
C LEU A 676 21.73 -7.49 -23.92
N LEU A 677 22.54 -8.14 -23.08
CA LEU A 677 23.84 -7.61 -22.64
C LEU A 677 24.84 -7.50 -23.79
N GLN A 678 24.87 -8.47 -24.71
CA GLN A 678 25.67 -8.40 -25.93
C GLN A 678 25.22 -7.26 -26.84
N GLU A 679 23.91 -7.09 -27.07
CA GLU A 679 23.34 -5.98 -27.86
C GLU A 679 23.66 -4.61 -27.22
N GLN A 680 23.59 -4.50 -25.89
CA GLN A 680 24.02 -3.31 -25.16
C GLN A 680 25.53 -3.07 -25.24
N MET A 681 26.34 -4.12 -25.16
CA MET A 681 27.80 -4.02 -25.32
C MET A 681 28.16 -3.60 -26.75
N GLU A 682 27.56 -4.21 -27.78
CA GLU A 682 27.77 -3.87 -29.20
C GLU A 682 27.33 -2.43 -29.49
N GLN A 683 26.19 -1.98 -28.95
CA GLN A 683 25.78 -0.58 -29.00
C GLN A 683 26.83 0.33 -28.36
N SER A 684 27.23 0.05 -27.10
CA SER A 684 28.24 0.86 -26.40
C SER A 684 29.60 0.89 -27.10
N LEU A 685 29.99 -0.21 -27.75
CA LEU A 685 31.24 -0.36 -28.49
C LEU A 685 31.15 0.42 -29.82
N SER A 686 30.00 0.39 -30.49
CA SER A 686 29.74 1.23 -31.68
C SER A 686 29.71 2.73 -31.35
N ASP A 687 29.15 3.11 -30.20
CA ASP A 687 29.16 4.47 -29.66
C ASP A 687 30.59 4.95 -29.37
N VAL A 688 31.40 4.08 -28.73
CA VAL A 688 32.81 4.36 -28.45
C VAL A 688 33.63 4.42 -29.73
N GLN A 689 33.39 3.53 -30.71
CA GLN A 689 34.04 3.59 -32.03
C GLN A 689 33.65 4.84 -32.82
N HIS A 690 32.38 5.27 -32.75
CA HIS A 690 31.93 6.49 -33.41
C HIS A 690 32.54 7.73 -32.74
N ARG A 691 32.54 7.81 -31.41
CA ARG A 691 33.22 8.88 -30.65
C ARG A 691 34.73 8.89 -30.93
N LEU A 692 35.36 7.71 -31.00
CA LEU A 692 36.77 7.60 -31.37
C LEU A 692 37.01 8.13 -32.78
N SER A 693 36.23 7.69 -33.77
CA SER A 693 36.30 8.17 -35.15
C SER A 693 36.13 9.68 -35.28
N VAL A 694 35.15 10.26 -34.58
CA VAL A 694 34.95 11.71 -34.51
C VAL A 694 36.18 12.39 -33.90
N LYS A 695 36.75 11.86 -32.83
CA LYS A 695 37.99 12.40 -32.23
C LYS A 695 39.23 12.20 -33.10
N THR A 696 39.35 11.13 -33.88
CA THR A 696 40.43 10.99 -34.88
C THR A 696 40.30 12.05 -35.97
N ASN A 697 39.07 12.33 -36.43
CA ASN A 697 38.81 13.34 -37.45
C ASN A 697 39.04 14.78 -36.93
N GLU A 698 38.60 15.09 -35.71
CA GLU A 698 38.92 16.36 -35.02
C GLU A 698 40.44 16.52 -34.86
N LEU A 699 41.14 15.48 -34.41
CA LEU A 699 42.58 15.49 -34.20
C LEU A 699 43.35 15.58 -35.53
N GLN A 700 42.87 14.98 -36.61
CA GLN A 700 43.43 15.15 -37.95
C GLN A 700 43.20 16.57 -38.49
N ALA A 701 42.03 17.16 -38.26
CA ALA A 701 41.76 18.55 -38.60
C ALA A 701 42.62 19.54 -37.79
N ALA A 702 42.90 19.23 -36.52
CA ALA A 702 43.83 19.99 -35.68
C ALA A 702 45.26 19.92 -36.19
N HIS A 703 45.77 18.74 -36.57
CA HIS A 703 47.09 18.62 -37.23
C HIS A 703 47.13 19.45 -38.53
N GLN A 704 46.11 19.35 -39.39
CA GLN A 704 45.99 20.18 -40.59
C GLN A 704 45.83 21.69 -40.32
N GLN A 705 45.60 22.13 -39.07
CA GLN A 705 45.69 23.53 -38.67
C GLN A 705 47.09 23.87 -38.15
N ILE A 706 47.73 22.97 -37.39
CA ILE A 706 49.12 23.08 -36.96
C ILE A 706 50.05 23.19 -38.18
N ASP A 707 49.94 22.28 -39.16
CA ASP A 707 50.74 22.30 -40.40
C ASP A 707 50.69 23.68 -41.09
N LYS A 708 49.49 24.27 -41.18
CA LYS A 708 49.23 25.59 -41.80
C LYS A 708 49.69 26.77 -40.94
N LEU A 709 49.85 26.57 -39.63
CA LEU A 709 50.43 27.57 -38.74
C LEU A 709 51.95 27.49 -38.76
N GLU A 710 52.54 26.29 -38.83
CA GLU A 710 53.97 26.06 -39.02
C GLU A 710 54.46 26.60 -40.38
N GLU A 711 53.72 26.36 -41.46
CA GLU A 711 53.99 26.94 -42.79
C GLU A 711 53.99 28.49 -42.74
N LYS A 712 52.98 29.09 -42.09
CA LYS A 712 52.93 30.55 -41.87
C LYS A 712 54.06 31.06 -40.98
N ILE A 713 54.46 30.33 -39.95
CA ILE A 713 55.61 30.68 -39.09
C ILE A 713 56.91 30.62 -39.90
N ALA A 714 57.06 29.65 -40.82
CA ALA A 714 58.20 29.57 -41.71
C ALA A 714 58.26 30.75 -42.70
N ASP A 715 57.13 31.14 -43.31
CA ASP A 715 57.09 32.28 -44.24
C ASP A 715 57.24 33.64 -43.53
N LEU A 716 56.67 33.81 -42.33
CA LEU A 716 56.94 34.97 -41.48
C LEU A 716 58.41 35.01 -41.03
N SER A 717 59.03 33.85 -40.78
CA SER A 717 60.47 33.78 -40.47
C SER A 717 61.33 34.16 -41.68
N ARG A 718 60.93 33.80 -42.90
CA ARG A 718 61.60 34.21 -44.15
C ARG A 718 61.50 35.73 -44.38
N HIS A 719 60.32 36.32 -44.19
CA HIS A 719 60.16 37.78 -44.21
C HIS A 719 61.01 38.45 -43.12
N GLY A 720 61.00 37.89 -41.90
CA GLY A 720 61.83 38.36 -40.79
C GLY A 720 63.34 38.20 -41.02
N SER A 721 63.79 37.35 -41.95
CA SER A 721 65.18 37.34 -42.44
C SER A 721 65.42 38.38 -43.54
N SER A 722 64.57 38.51 -44.57
CA SER A 722 64.83 39.48 -45.65
C SER A 722 64.80 40.92 -45.13
N GLN A 723 63.89 41.24 -44.21
CA GLN A 723 63.86 42.55 -43.54
C GLN A 723 65.10 42.81 -42.68
N LYS A 724 65.73 41.77 -42.11
CA LYS A 724 67.02 41.92 -41.41
C LYS A 724 68.16 42.14 -42.38
N ASP A 725 68.18 41.43 -43.51
CA ASP A 725 69.18 41.61 -44.55
C ASP A 725 69.07 43.02 -45.18
N GLU A 726 67.85 43.51 -45.43
CA GLU A 726 67.56 44.89 -45.85
C GLU A 726 68.01 45.92 -44.80
N VAL A 727 67.74 45.71 -43.51
CA VAL A 727 68.22 46.58 -42.42
C VAL A 727 69.76 46.58 -42.36
N VAL A 728 70.43 45.44 -42.56
CA VAL A 728 71.90 45.36 -42.63
C VAL A 728 72.43 46.10 -43.86
N ILE A 729 71.77 46.01 -45.02
CA ILE A 729 72.13 46.80 -46.21
C ILE A 729 71.98 48.29 -45.93
N LEU A 730 70.87 48.73 -45.32
CA LEU A 730 70.63 50.14 -44.97
C LEU A 730 71.65 50.65 -43.95
N GLN A 731 71.97 49.88 -42.91
CA GLN A 731 73.03 50.21 -41.94
C GLN A 731 74.39 50.37 -42.62
N ASN A 732 74.74 49.50 -43.58
CA ASN A 732 75.97 49.64 -44.36
C ASN A 732 75.97 50.91 -45.24
N THR A 733 74.85 51.27 -45.86
CA THR A 733 74.76 52.51 -46.67
C THR A 733 74.82 53.78 -45.83
N ILE A 734 74.21 53.79 -44.64
CA ILE A 734 74.36 54.89 -43.67
C ILE A 734 75.84 55.01 -43.27
N ALA A 735 76.48 53.89 -42.92
CA ALA A 735 77.90 53.88 -42.55
C ALA A 735 78.85 54.28 -43.70
N SER A 736 78.46 54.14 -44.98
CA SER A 736 79.22 54.75 -46.09
C SER A 736 78.98 56.25 -46.20
N LEU A 737 77.72 56.71 -46.06
CA LEU A 737 77.36 58.13 -46.13
C LEU A 737 77.98 58.96 -45.00
N ASP A 738 78.06 58.42 -43.79
CA ASP A 738 78.75 59.07 -42.67
C ASP A 738 80.25 59.24 -42.95
N ARG A 739 80.92 58.22 -43.52
CA ARG A 739 82.33 58.32 -43.92
C ARG A 739 82.54 59.32 -45.06
N GLU A 740 81.66 59.34 -46.06
CA GLU A 740 81.71 60.33 -47.13
C GLU A 740 81.51 61.75 -46.59
N LYS A 741 80.52 61.95 -45.71
CA LYS A 741 80.31 63.22 -44.99
C LYS A 741 81.54 63.66 -44.21
N ASP A 742 82.17 62.77 -43.44
CA ASP A 742 83.33 63.11 -42.62
C ASP A 742 84.55 63.46 -43.50
N THR A 743 84.79 62.75 -44.61
CA THR A 743 85.85 63.13 -45.56
C THR A 743 85.57 64.44 -46.31
N LEU A 744 84.29 64.79 -46.53
CA LEU A 744 83.91 66.09 -47.07
C LEU A 744 84.06 67.22 -46.03
N GLN A 745 83.81 66.93 -44.75
CA GLN A 745 84.04 67.83 -43.61
C GLN A 745 85.54 68.17 -43.51
N ASP A 746 86.41 67.16 -43.44
CA ASP A 746 87.88 67.30 -43.44
C ASP A 746 88.37 68.14 -44.65
N ALA A 747 87.80 67.89 -45.83
CA ALA A 747 88.16 68.62 -47.04
C ALA A 747 87.71 70.09 -47.01
N VAL A 748 86.56 70.41 -46.40
CA VAL A 748 86.09 71.79 -46.21
C VAL A 748 86.98 72.54 -45.20
N ASP A 749 87.35 71.90 -44.10
CA ASP A 749 88.18 72.52 -43.06
C ASP A 749 89.60 72.81 -43.59
N GLN A 750 90.25 71.84 -44.26
CA GLN A 750 91.54 72.05 -44.93
C GLN A 750 91.51 73.17 -45.99
N LYS A 751 90.41 73.31 -46.73
CA LYS A 751 90.23 74.41 -47.69
C LYS A 751 90.02 75.76 -46.99
N THR A 752 89.34 75.77 -45.85
CA THR A 752 89.12 76.98 -45.04
C THR A 752 90.43 77.49 -44.46
N GLU A 753 91.27 76.63 -43.89
CA GLU A 753 92.63 76.98 -43.45
C GLU A 753 93.48 77.52 -44.61
N SER A 754 93.46 76.83 -45.76
CA SER A 754 94.19 77.25 -46.97
C SER A 754 93.77 78.65 -47.45
N VAL A 755 92.48 78.97 -47.40
CA VAL A 755 91.96 80.29 -47.78
C VAL A 755 92.42 81.39 -46.82
N VAL A 756 92.43 81.13 -45.50
CA VAL A 756 92.91 82.10 -44.51
C VAL A 756 94.40 82.40 -44.68
N LEU A 757 95.23 81.39 -44.98
CA LEU A 757 96.65 81.59 -45.27
C LEU A 757 96.86 82.43 -46.54
N LEU A 758 96.16 82.10 -47.63
CA LEU A 758 96.24 82.86 -48.89
C LEU A 758 95.77 84.31 -48.74
N GLN A 759 94.74 84.58 -47.93
CA GLN A 759 94.30 85.94 -47.61
C GLN A 759 95.39 86.75 -46.89
N GLN A 760 96.13 86.14 -45.95
CA GLN A 760 97.25 86.80 -45.27
C GLN A 760 98.46 87.04 -46.18
N GLU A 761 98.67 86.21 -47.22
CA GLU A 761 99.69 86.48 -48.23
C GLU A 761 99.27 87.61 -49.19
N VAL A 762 98.03 87.59 -49.69
CA VAL A 762 97.48 88.66 -50.54
C VAL A 762 97.60 90.01 -49.85
N HIS A 763 97.19 90.11 -48.58
CA HIS A 763 97.23 91.37 -47.85
C HIS A 763 98.65 91.95 -47.73
N ARG A 764 99.65 91.12 -47.40
CA ARG A 764 101.07 91.53 -47.40
C ARG A 764 101.57 91.99 -48.78
N LYS A 765 101.05 91.40 -49.87
CA LYS A 765 101.40 91.85 -51.22
C LYS A 765 100.77 93.20 -51.54
N GLU A 766 99.53 93.46 -51.11
CA GLU A 766 98.84 94.75 -51.29
C GLU A 766 99.60 95.90 -50.62
N GLU A 767 100.09 95.71 -49.39
CA GLU A 767 100.93 96.70 -48.67
C GLU A 767 102.16 97.07 -49.50
N THR A 768 102.95 96.08 -49.96
CA THR A 768 104.14 96.34 -50.80
C THR A 768 103.81 96.97 -52.15
N LEU A 769 102.59 96.77 -52.67
CA LEU A 769 102.13 97.35 -53.93
C LEU A 769 101.79 98.84 -53.79
N LEU A 770 101.38 99.30 -52.59
CA LEU A 770 101.08 100.70 -52.32
C LEU A 770 102.35 101.57 -52.29
N GLU A 771 103.44 101.08 -51.68
CA GLU A 771 104.73 101.79 -51.67
C GLU A 771 105.30 101.96 -53.08
N VAL A 772 105.28 100.90 -53.89
CA VAL A 772 105.75 100.96 -55.29
C VAL A 772 104.91 101.93 -56.12
N ARG A 773 103.58 101.93 -55.98
CA ARG A 773 102.69 102.84 -56.72
C ARG A 773 103.03 104.32 -56.54
N LEU A 774 103.41 104.74 -55.33
CA LEU A 774 103.82 106.14 -55.05
C LEU A 774 105.07 106.56 -55.84
N THR A 775 106.01 105.63 -56.06
CA THR A 775 107.22 105.91 -56.87
C THR A 775 106.94 105.96 -58.38
N VAL A 776 105.86 105.29 -58.83
CA VAL A 776 105.46 105.24 -60.23
C VAL A 776 104.70 106.51 -60.65
N THR A 777 103.85 107.06 -59.77
CA THR A 777 103.04 108.26 -60.07
C THR A 777 103.87 109.50 -60.44
N ASP A 778 105.07 109.66 -59.87
CA ASP A 778 105.97 110.77 -60.21
C ASP A 778 106.56 110.65 -61.63
N LEU A 779 106.76 109.42 -62.11
CA LEU A 779 107.25 109.15 -63.47
C LEU A 779 106.11 109.22 -64.51
N GLU A 780 104.92 108.70 -64.16
CA GLU A 780 103.72 108.74 -65.02
C GLU A 780 103.35 110.17 -65.44
N ASN A 781 103.52 111.17 -64.56
CA ASN A 781 103.25 112.57 -64.88
C ASN A 781 104.08 113.11 -66.07
N SER A 782 105.25 112.55 -66.35
CA SER A 782 106.04 112.88 -67.55
C SER A 782 105.58 112.13 -68.80
N LEU A 783 105.08 110.90 -68.64
CA LEU A 783 104.64 110.02 -69.72
C LEU A 783 103.23 110.39 -70.23
N ASN A 784 102.37 110.87 -69.34
CA ASN A 784 100.97 111.24 -69.59
C ASN A 784 100.79 112.23 -70.76
N GLN A 785 101.73 113.15 -70.98
CA GLN A 785 101.67 114.11 -72.08
C GLN A 785 101.83 113.47 -73.46
N LEU A 786 102.53 112.33 -73.56
CA LEU A 786 102.67 111.55 -74.80
C LEU A 786 101.62 110.43 -74.89
N GLN A 787 101.20 109.85 -73.76
CA GLN A 787 100.12 108.86 -73.72
C GLN A 787 98.74 109.43 -74.08
N ALA A 788 98.49 110.74 -73.93
CA ALA A 788 97.18 111.36 -74.20
C ALA A 788 96.61 111.05 -75.60
N VAL A 789 97.49 111.00 -76.62
CA VAL A 789 97.10 110.69 -78.01
C VAL A 789 96.93 109.18 -78.22
N LEU A 790 97.88 108.36 -77.74
CA LEU A 790 97.89 106.90 -77.96
C LEU A 790 96.72 106.22 -77.22
N SER A 791 96.51 106.60 -75.96
CA SER A 791 95.42 106.10 -75.12
C SER A 791 94.03 106.43 -75.65
N SER A 792 93.87 107.37 -76.59
CA SER A 792 92.58 107.63 -77.24
C SER A 792 92.07 106.43 -78.05
N ARG A 793 92.98 105.70 -78.70
CA ARG A 793 92.67 104.47 -79.46
C ARG A 793 92.70 103.21 -78.60
N GLU A 794 93.57 103.17 -77.59
CA GLU A 794 93.58 102.06 -76.64
C GLU A 794 92.30 102.02 -75.78
N ARG A 795 91.75 103.18 -75.39
CA ARG A 795 90.45 103.26 -74.68
C ARG A 795 89.29 102.72 -75.52
N GLU A 796 89.29 102.98 -76.82
CA GLU A 796 88.27 102.49 -77.76
C GLU A 796 88.33 100.95 -77.88
N ILE A 797 89.52 100.39 -78.04
CA ILE A 797 89.75 98.93 -78.10
C ILE A 797 89.49 98.25 -76.74
N ALA A 798 89.91 98.87 -75.62
CA ALA A 798 89.69 98.35 -74.28
C ALA A 798 88.22 98.39 -73.84
N SER A 799 87.44 99.37 -74.33
CA SER A 799 85.98 99.40 -74.13
C SER A 799 85.31 98.23 -74.83
N LEU A 800 85.64 97.98 -76.10
CA LEU A 800 85.08 96.87 -76.87
C LEU A 800 85.50 95.50 -76.33
N ARG A 801 86.74 95.36 -75.82
CA ARG A 801 87.17 94.15 -75.12
C ARG A 801 86.42 93.95 -73.81
N ARG A 802 86.35 94.95 -72.91
CA ARG A 802 85.58 94.82 -71.67
C ARG A 802 84.10 94.51 -71.90
N GLN A 803 83.47 95.06 -72.94
CA GLN A 803 82.10 94.71 -73.32
C GLN A 803 81.99 93.26 -73.81
N LEU A 804 82.96 92.77 -74.57
CA LEU A 804 83.03 91.38 -74.99
C LEU A 804 83.26 90.44 -73.78
N ASP A 805 84.24 90.74 -72.94
CA ASP A 805 84.60 89.96 -71.75
C ASP A 805 83.42 89.91 -70.76
N GLN A 806 82.79 91.06 -70.47
CA GLN A 806 81.58 91.15 -69.63
C GLN A 806 80.43 90.36 -70.25
N SER A 807 80.17 90.46 -71.56
CA SER A 807 79.11 89.66 -72.20
C SER A 807 79.40 88.15 -72.20
N GLN A 808 80.67 87.75 -72.15
CA GLN A 808 81.05 86.34 -71.94
C GLN A 808 80.84 85.91 -70.48
N GLU A 809 81.22 86.72 -69.50
CA GLU A 809 80.96 86.45 -68.07
C GLU A 809 79.46 86.36 -67.78
N GLU A 810 78.65 87.28 -68.33
CA GLU A 810 77.19 87.25 -68.28
C GLU A 810 76.65 85.95 -68.93
N LEU A 811 77.13 85.57 -70.12
CA LEU A 811 76.69 84.34 -70.79
C LEU A 811 77.13 83.07 -70.05
N PHE A 812 78.30 83.05 -69.42
CA PHE A 812 78.77 81.97 -68.56
C PHE A 812 77.94 81.86 -67.27
N SER A 813 77.62 82.98 -66.62
CA SER A 813 76.77 82.98 -65.41
C SER A 813 75.35 82.49 -65.73
N VAL A 814 74.71 83.02 -66.77
CA VAL A 814 73.38 82.55 -67.25
C VAL A 814 73.42 81.09 -67.66
N SER A 815 74.52 80.60 -68.25
CA SER A 815 74.68 79.17 -68.58
C SER A 815 74.78 78.30 -67.32
N ARG A 816 75.56 78.74 -66.32
CA ARG A 816 75.70 78.06 -65.02
C ARG A 816 74.38 78.02 -64.26
N ASP A 817 73.65 79.14 -64.22
CA ASP A 817 72.36 79.25 -63.56
C ASP A 817 71.30 78.40 -64.28
N ARG A 818 71.31 78.37 -65.62
CA ARG A 818 70.47 77.46 -66.40
C ARG A 818 70.78 75.99 -66.09
N GLU A 819 72.05 75.62 -65.92
CA GLU A 819 72.40 74.26 -65.49
C GLU A 819 71.98 73.96 -64.05
N VAL A 820 72.10 74.91 -63.11
CA VAL A 820 71.61 74.74 -61.73
C VAL A 820 70.10 74.54 -61.73
N ALA A 821 69.34 75.40 -62.41
CA ALA A 821 67.91 75.25 -62.57
C ALA A 821 67.51 73.94 -63.27
N LEU A 822 68.30 73.44 -64.23
CA LEU A 822 68.06 72.14 -64.87
C LEU A 822 68.38 70.95 -63.94
N ARG A 823 69.37 71.05 -63.05
CA ARG A 823 69.62 70.03 -62.00
C ARG A 823 68.49 70.02 -60.98
N GLU A 824 68.05 71.20 -60.54
CA GLU A 824 66.96 71.37 -59.58
C GLU A 824 65.62 70.92 -60.16
N ASN A 825 65.31 71.25 -61.42
CA ASN A 825 64.08 70.80 -62.07
C ASN A 825 64.03 69.27 -62.25
N ARG A 826 65.18 68.63 -62.55
CA ARG A 826 65.29 67.16 -62.56
C ARG A 826 65.06 66.57 -61.18
N ARG A 827 65.75 67.10 -60.16
CA ARG A 827 65.53 66.68 -58.76
C ARG A 827 64.05 66.79 -58.37
N LEU A 828 63.40 67.89 -58.68
CA LEU A 828 61.97 68.07 -58.39
C LEU A 828 61.06 67.12 -59.19
N GLN A 829 61.47 66.68 -60.39
CA GLN A 829 60.78 65.62 -61.14
C GLN A 829 61.01 64.25 -60.50
N ASP A 830 62.22 63.94 -60.03
CA ASP A 830 62.57 62.69 -59.36
C ASP A 830 61.88 62.59 -57.97
N ASP A 831 61.87 63.69 -57.20
CA ASP A 831 61.16 63.85 -55.93
C ASP A 831 59.65 63.65 -56.15
N LEU A 832 59.06 64.32 -57.16
CA LEU A 832 57.63 64.17 -57.51
C LEU A 832 57.30 62.73 -57.97
N ALA A 833 58.16 62.10 -58.78
CA ALA A 833 57.98 60.73 -59.23
C ALA A 833 58.13 59.71 -58.08
N THR A 834 58.91 60.04 -57.05
CA THR A 834 59.06 59.24 -55.84
C THR A 834 57.83 59.39 -54.94
N MET A 835 57.42 60.61 -54.65
CA MET A 835 56.20 60.92 -53.87
C MET A 835 54.92 60.39 -54.54
N THR A 836 54.91 60.28 -55.89
CA THR A 836 53.83 59.60 -56.64
C THR A 836 53.85 58.08 -56.46
N ARG A 837 55.03 57.44 -56.48
CA ARG A 837 55.18 56.01 -56.19
C ARG A 837 54.83 55.67 -54.74
N GLU A 838 55.23 56.51 -53.80
CA GLU A 838 54.90 56.38 -52.37
C GLU A 838 53.39 56.49 -52.13
N ASN A 839 52.70 57.48 -52.73
CA ASN A 839 51.23 57.53 -52.66
C ASN A 839 50.55 56.30 -53.29
N GLN A 840 51.11 55.74 -54.37
CA GLN A 840 50.58 54.53 -54.98
C GLN A 840 50.78 53.30 -54.09
N ALA A 841 51.93 53.18 -53.40
CA ALA A 841 52.19 52.14 -52.41
C ALA A 841 51.26 52.27 -51.20
N VAL A 842 51.17 53.46 -50.58
CA VAL A 842 50.28 53.73 -49.44
C VAL A 842 48.80 53.52 -49.81
N HIS A 843 48.39 53.81 -51.05
CA HIS A 843 47.04 53.47 -51.52
C HIS A 843 46.82 51.95 -51.71
N ALA A 844 47.84 51.19 -52.10
CA ALA A 844 47.77 49.74 -52.17
C ALA A 844 47.69 49.12 -50.76
N GLU A 845 48.58 49.52 -49.85
CA GLU A 845 48.57 49.12 -48.43
C GLU A 845 47.23 49.45 -47.74
N MET A 846 46.69 50.65 -47.99
CA MET A 846 45.36 51.05 -47.52
C MET A 846 44.26 50.13 -48.08
N GLN A 847 44.34 49.74 -49.36
CA GLN A 847 43.35 48.86 -49.97
C GLN A 847 43.48 47.42 -49.45
N GLU A 848 44.69 46.93 -49.20
CA GLU A 848 44.95 45.63 -48.58
C GLU A 848 44.43 45.61 -47.14
N ALA A 849 44.74 46.62 -46.32
CA ALA A 849 44.19 46.75 -44.96
C ALA A 849 42.65 46.86 -44.94
N LEU A 850 42.03 47.47 -45.96
CA LEU A 850 40.57 47.48 -46.12
C LEU A 850 40.01 46.09 -46.48
N ASN A 851 40.72 45.33 -47.32
CA ASN A 851 40.36 43.95 -47.68
C ASN A 851 40.51 43.02 -46.46
N GLU A 852 41.62 43.09 -45.74
CA GLU A 852 41.86 42.32 -44.50
C GLU A 852 40.81 42.62 -43.43
N ARG A 853 40.46 43.89 -43.24
CA ARG A 853 39.38 44.33 -42.34
C ARG A 853 38.06 43.64 -42.70
N ASP A 854 37.73 43.51 -43.98
CA ASP A 854 36.46 42.95 -44.43
C ASP A 854 36.48 41.40 -44.43
N GLU A 855 37.63 40.77 -44.67
CA GLU A 855 37.85 39.36 -44.35
C GLU A 855 37.67 39.08 -42.85
N LEU A 856 38.25 39.91 -41.97
CA LEU A 856 38.09 39.78 -40.53
C LEU A 856 36.61 39.95 -40.11
N LYS A 857 35.86 40.88 -40.71
CA LYS A 857 34.40 40.99 -40.50
C LYS A 857 33.65 39.75 -40.96
N LEU A 858 34.03 39.14 -42.08
CA LEU A 858 33.41 37.90 -42.59
C LEU A 858 33.72 36.71 -41.67
N ARG A 859 34.96 36.57 -41.21
CA ARG A 859 35.36 35.57 -40.21
C ARG A 859 34.59 35.77 -38.90
N VAL A 860 34.45 37.01 -38.41
CA VAL A 860 33.65 37.34 -37.23
C VAL A 860 32.16 37.02 -37.43
N HIS A 861 31.57 37.29 -38.61
CA HIS A 861 30.19 36.88 -38.90
C HIS A 861 30.03 35.35 -38.95
N SER A 862 31.04 34.63 -39.46
CA SER A 862 31.06 33.17 -39.41
C SER A 862 31.12 32.65 -37.98
N TYR A 863 31.94 33.26 -37.10
CA TYR A 863 32.00 32.90 -35.68
C TYR A 863 30.70 33.25 -34.94
N ILE A 864 30.08 34.40 -35.20
CA ILE A 864 28.77 34.77 -34.61
C ILE A 864 27.69 33.77 -35.06
N SER A 865 27.70 33.36 -36.33
CA SER A 865 26.74 32.38 -36.87
C SER A 865 26.94 31.00 -36.25
N GLU A 866 28.19 30.58 -36.04
CA GLU A 866 28.52 29.29 -35.43
C GLU A 866 28.24 29.29 -33.92
N VAL A 867 28.50 30.41 -33.21
CA VAL A 867 28.09 30.59 -31.81
C VAL A 867 26.57 30.52 -31.70
N ALA A 868 25.81 31.25 -32.52
CA ALA A 868 24.34 31.19 -32.52
C ALA A 868 23.80 29.77 -32.85
N ARG A 869 24.51 29.01 -33.70
CA ARG A 869 24.21 27.59 -33.98
C ARG A 869 24.46 26.71 -32.77
N ILE A 870 25.56 26.93 -32.04
CA ILE A 870 25.92 26.20 -30.81
C ILE A 870 24.96 26.57 -29.68
N GLU A 871 24.61 27.85 -29.50
CA GLU A 871 23.60 28.32 -28.55
C GLU A 871 22.23 27.69 -28.82
N SER A 872 21.81 27.64 -30.09
CA SER A 872 20.57 26.96 -30.49
C SER A 872 20.59 25.46 -30.19
N LEU A 873 21.73 24.79 -30.41
CA LEU A 873 21.92 23.38 -30.08
C LEU A 873 21.95 23.14 -28.56
N MET A 874 22.58 24.03 -27.80
CA MET A 874 22.61 24.01 -26.34
C MET A 874 21.20 24.22 -25.77
N ALA A 875 20.45 25.22 -26.25
CA ALA A 875 19.07 25.45 -25.83
C ALA A 875 18.15 24.25 -26.14
N ALA A 876 18.35 23.59 -27.29
CA ALA A 876 17.66 22.34 -27.61
C ALA A 876 18.04 21.20 -26.66
N LYS A 877 19.33 21.03 -26.32
CA LYS A 877 19.80 20.00 -25.38
C LYS A 877 19.41 20.27 -23.93
N GLU A 878 19.34 21.53 -23.52
CA GLU A 878 18.73 21.92 -22.25
C GLU A 878 17.24 21.59 -22.24
N GLN A 879 16.52 21.81 -23.34
CA GLN A 879 15.11 21.47 -23.42
C GLN A 879 14.88 19.95 -23.38
N GLU A 880 15.67 19.16 -24.12
CA GLU A 880 15.67 17.70 -24.00
C GLU A 880 15.94 17.25 -22.55
N ASN A 881 16.86 17.90 -21.84
CA ASN A 881 17.13 17.62 -20.42
C ASN A 881 15.95 18.03 -19.51
N ARG A 882 15.27 19.15 -19.76
CA ARG A 882 14.05 19.55 -19.03
C ARG A 882 12.94 18.53 -19.26
N ASP A 883 12.65 18.19 -20.51
CA ASP A 883 11.68 17.18 -20.90
C ASP A 883 11.98 15.82 -20.25
N MET A 884 13.24 15.41 -20.20
CA MET A 884 13.65 14.16 -19.53
C MET A 884 13.50 14.23 -18.01
N LEU A 885 13.85 15.36 -17.38
CA LEU A 885 13.62 15.57 -15.94
C LEU A 885 12.12 15.62 -15.59
N GLU A 886 11.29 16.18 -16.46
CA GLU A 886 9.82 16.14 -16.30
C GLU A 886 9.26 14.73 -16.46
N ARG A 887 9.76 13.93 -17.41
CA ARG A 887 9.43 12.49 -17.52
C ARG A 887 9.88 11.70 -16.31
N PHE A 888 11.08 11.95 -15.77
CA PHE A 888 11.52 11.30 -14.53
C PHE A 888 10.66 11.70 -13.34
N ARG A 889 10.27 12.98 -13.22
CA ARG A 889 9.31 13.44 -12.21
C ARG A 889 7.94 12.80 -12.37
N SER A 890 7.38 12.74 -13.58
CA SER A 890 6.07 12.14 -13.82
C SER A 890 6.07 10.64 -13.51
N ILE A 891 7.10 9.91 -13.97
CA ILE A 891 7.29 8.48 -13.65
C ILE A 891 7.49 8.27 -12.14
N HIS A 892 8.22 9.16 -11.45
CA HIS A 892 8.39 9.08 -10.00
C HIS A 892 7.06 9.30 -9.27
N THR A 893 6.33 10.37 -9.59
CA THR A 893 5.00 10.62 -9.01
C THR A 893 4.03 9.49 -9.34
N GLU A 894 4.04 8.93 -10.55
CA GLU A 894 3.26 7.74 -10.89
C GLU A 894 3.65 6.51 -10.07
N SER A 895 4.91 6.38 -9.66
CA SER A 895 5.40 5.30 -8.80
C SER A 895 4.93 5.49 -7.37
N GLU A 896 5.05 6.70 -6.82
CA GLU A 896 4.49 7.07 -5.51
C GLU A 896 2.96 6.85 -5.50
N ASP A 897 2.26 7.24 -6.56
CA ASP A 897 0.82 7.07 -6.73
C ASP A 897 0.40 5.59 -6.86
N LYS A 898 1.31 4.71 -7.29
CA LYS A 898 1.12 3.23 -7.32
C LYS A 898 1.44 2.61 -5.96
N GLU A 899 2.47 3.10 -5.28
CA GLU A 899 2.85 2.66 -3.94
C GLU A 899 1.78 3.04 -2.89
N LEU A 900 1.26 4.27 -2.93
CA LEU A 900 0.14 4.71 -2.09
C LEU A 900 -1.12 3.86 -2.32
N LYS A 901 -1.42 3.48 -3.56
CA LYS A 901 -2.53 2.56 -3.89
C LYS A 901 -2.27 1.13 -3.42
N LEU A 902 -1.02 0.67 -3.44
CA LEU A 902 -0.62 -0.60 -2.85
C LEU A 902 -0.81 -0.58 -1.33
N GLN A 903 -0.27 0.42 -0.62
CA GLN A 903 -0.42 0.60 0.82
C GLN A 903 -1.89 0.73 1.25
N GLN A 904 -2.72 1.44 0.48
CA GLN A 904 -4.18 1.49 0.69
C GLN A 904 -4.83 0.12 0.51
N SER A 905 -4.46 -0.63 -0.54
CA SER A 905 -4.94 -2.00 -0.78
C SER A 905 -4.51 -2.96 0.34
N GLU A 906 -3.29 -2.84 0.85
CA GLU A 906 -2.78 -3.62 1.98
C GLU A 906 -3.50 -3.27 3.28
N GLY A 907 -3.77 -1.98 3.53
CA GLY A 907 -4.61 -1.51 4.63
C GLY A 907 -6.02 -2.09 4.59
N LEU A 908 -6.66 -2.07 3.41
CA LEU A 908 -7.98 -2.69 3.20
C LEU A 908 -7.94 -4.22 3.38
N ASN A 909 -6.93 -4.91 2.83
CA ASN A 909 -6.74 -6.34 3.03
C ASN A 909 -6.53 -6.69 4.52
N ASN A 910 -5.82 -5.85 5.27
CA ASN A 910 -5.65 -6.02 6.72
C ASN A 910 -6.97 -5.78 7.48
N SER A 911 -7.79 -4.79 7.10
CA SER A 911 -9.14 -4.62 7.66
C SER A 911 -10.02 -5.84 7.40
N ILE A 912 -10.12 -6.26 6.13
CA ILE A 912 -10.90 -7.43 5.70
C ILE A 912 -10.42 -8.70 6.42
N ARG A 913 -9.11 -8.85 6.64
CA ARG A 913 -8.52 -9.97 7.41
C ARG A 913 -8.90 -9.93 8.89
N LEU A 914 -8.94 -8.75 9.52
CA LEU A 914 -9.39 -8.57 10.90
C LEU A 914 -10.90 -8.80 11.04
N GLU A 915 -11.69 -8.30 10.10
CA GLU A 915 -13.14 -8.55 9.99
C GLU A 915 -13.43 -10.04 9.81
N LEU A 916 -12.70 -10.73 8.93
CA LEU A 916 -12.80 -12.19 8.75
C LEU A 916 -12.42 -12.95 10.03
N LEU A 917 -11.36 -12.53 10.74
CA LEU A 917 -10.95 -13.15 12.01
C LEU A 917 -11.98 -12.94 13.12
N SER A 918 -12.57 -11.74 13.22
CA SER A 918 -13.64 -11.45 14.19
C SER A 918 -14.91 -12.24 13.86
N SER A 919 -15.34 -12.27 12.59
CA SER A 919 -16.42 -13.13 12.13
C SER A 919 -16.13 -14.59 12.44
N ASP A 920 -14.89 -15.07 12.29
CA ASP A 920 -14.53 -16.44 12.66
C ASP A 920 -14.52 -16.72 14.16
N THR A 921 -14.32 -15.72 15.02
CA THR A 921 -14.59 -15.86 16.47
C THR A 921 -16.09 -15.94 16.75
N GLU A 922 -16.90 -15.08 16.13
CA GLU A 922 -18.37 -15.12 16.27
C GLU A 922 -18.97 -16.44 15.75
N ARG A 923 -18.51 -16.93 14.58
CA ARG A 923 -18.91 -18.23 14.03
C ARG A 923 -18.56 -19.39 14.95
N ARG A 924 -17.44 -19.31 15.70
CA ARG A 924 -17.09 -20.31 16.72
C ARG A 924 -18.02 -20.21 17.93
N HIS A 925 -18.21 -19.04 18.50
CA HIS A 925 -19.13 -18.85 19.64
C HIS A 925 -20.59 -19.18 19.31
N LEU A 926 -21.04 -18.96 18.08
CA LEU A 926 -22.36 -19.39 17.62
C LEU A 926 -22.45 -20.92 17.47
N ARG A 927 -21.41 -21.61 16.98
CA ARG A 927 -21.36 -23.09 16.95
C ARG A 927 -21.32 -23.69 18.36
N GLU A 928 -20.54 -23.10 19.26
CA GLU A 928 -20.48 -23.48 20.68
C GLU A 928 -21.85 -23.34 21.35
N ARG A 929 -22.54 -22.21 21.14
CA ARG A 929 -23.91 -22.00 21.61
C ARG A 929 -24.91 -22.99 21.02
N VAL A 930 -24.88 -23.25 19.71
CA VAL A 930 -25.74 -24.25 19.08
C VAL A 930 -25.47 -25.63 19.68
N SER A 931 -24.22 -26.05 19.83
CA SER A 931 -23.87 -27.34 20.46
C SER A 931 -24.31 -27.45 21.92
N LEU A 932 -24.34 -26.34 22.67
CA LEU A 932 -24.90 -26.31 24.03
C LEU A 932 -26.43 -26.46 24.01
N GLN A 933 -27.11 -25.77 23.09
CA GLN A 933 -28.57 -25.88 22.92
C GLN A 933 -29.00 -27.25 22.39
N ASP A 934 -28.23 -27.87 21.49
CA ASP A 934 -28.47 -29.24 21.02
C ASP A 934 -28.34 -30.25 22.16
N ARG A 935 -27.36 -30.06 23.07
CA ARG A 935 -27.24 -30.86 24.30
C ARG A 935 -28.43 -30.66 25.24
N GLU A 936 -28.87 -29.43 25.46
CA GLU A 936 -30.06 -29.12 26.27
C GLU A 936 -31.34 -29.72 25.67
N ILE A 937 -31.50 -29.65 24.34
CA ILE A 937 -32.59 -30.30 23.61
C ILE A 937 -32.51 -31.82 23.76
N GLN A 938 -31.33 -32.43 23.67
CA GLN A 938 -31.18 -33.88 23.87
C GLN A 938 -31.48 -34.30 25.32
N GLU A 939 -31.08 -33.50 26.31
CA GLU A 939 -31.44 -33.72 27.72
C GLU A 939 -32.95 -33.59 27.95
N HIS A 940 -33.61 -32.62 27.31
CA HIS A 940 -35.07 -32.50 27.32
C HIS A 940 -35.78 -33.64 26.58
N LEU A 941 -35.25 -34.13 25.46
CA LEU A 941 -35.78 -35.30 24.74
C LEU A 941 -35.67 -36.57 25.59
N ASN A 942 -34.53 -36.79 26.24
CA ASN A 942 -34.33 -37.90 27.17
C ASN A 942 -35.31 -37.82 28.36
N ALA A 943 -35.54 -36.62 28.89
CA ALA A 943 -36.54 -36.40 29.94
C ALA A 943 -37.98 -36.64 29.45
N LEU A 944 -38.33 -36.20 28.23
CA LEU A 944 -39.63 -36.47 27.62
C LEU A 944 -39.86 -37.97 27.42
N GLN A 945 -38.88 -38.72 26.92
CA GLN A 945 -38.97 -40.19 26.81
C GLN A 945 -39.17 -40.86 28.17
N ALA A 946 -38.52 -40.35 29.23
CA ALA A 946 -38.76 -40.84 30.60
C ALA A 946 -40.19 -40.53 31.08
N TYR A 947 -40.73 -39.36 30.79
CA TYR A 947 -42.13 -39.02 31.10
C TYR A 947 -43.13 -39.83 30.24
N GLU A 948 -42.86 -40.07 28.97
CA GLU A 948 -43.68 -40.93 28.10
C GLU A 948 -43.69 -42.37 28.60
N ALA A 949 -42.55 -42.90 29.07
CA ALA A 949 -42.47 -44.21 29.71
C ALA A 949 -43.26 -44.27 31.03
N GLN A 950 -43.22 -43.20 31.84
CA GLN A 950 -44.03 -43.07 33.06
C GLN A 950 -45.53 -43.01 32.74
N VAL A 951 -45.96 -42.15 31.81
CA VAL A 951 -47.36 -42.08 31.32
C VAL A 951 -47.81 -43.42 30.75
N SER A 952 -46.97 -44.10 29.97
CA SER A 952 -47.25 -45.45 29.46
C SER A 952 -47.32 -46.52 30.55
N SER A 953 -46.69 -46.31 31.71
CA SER A 953 -46.85 -47.17 32.88
C SER A 953 -48.16 -46.87 33.63
N LEU A 954 -48.51 -45.60 33.79
CA LEU A 954 -49.74 -45.15 34.43
C LEU A 954 -50.97 -45.53 33.61
N ALA A 955 -50.92 -45.42 32.28
CA ALA A 955 -51.99 -45.88 31.39
C ALA A 955 -52.26 -47.39 31.54
N ARG A 956 -51.21 -48.21 31.64
CA ARG A 956 -51.34 -49.66 31.92
C ARG A 956 -51.87 -49.95 33.33
N ALA A 957 -51.54 -49.11 34.32
CA ALA A 957 -52.11 -49.22 35.66
C ALA A 957 -53.59 -48.80 35.68
N MET A 958 -53.97 -47.75 34.95
CA MET A 958 -55.37 -47.32 34.79
C MET A 958 -56.20 -48.38 34.05
N SER A 959 -55.69 -48.98 32.97
CA SER A 959 -56.37 -50.10 32.28
C SER A 959 -56.72 -51.23 33.26
N ARG A 960 -55.76 -51.66 34.08
CA ARG A 960 -55.98 -52.70 35.11
C ARG A 960 -57.03 -52.27 36.15
N LEU A 961 -56.97 -51.03 36.64
CA LEU A 961 -57.97 -50.51 37.57
C LEU A 961 -59.36 -50.38 36.91
N GLU A 962 -59.44 -50.09 35.61
CA GLU A 962 -60.69 -50.08 34.84
C GLU A 962 -61.22 -51.48 34.59
N GLU A 963 -60.36 -52.48 34.36
CA GLU A 963 -60.68 -53.90 34.27
C GLU A 963 -61.19 -54.44 35.62
N GLU A 964 -60.51 -54.12 36.73
CA GLU A 964 -60.93 -54.44 38.11
C GLU A 964 -62.28 -53.79 38.46
N VAL A 965 -62.47 -52.52 38.09
CA VAL A 965 -63.76 -51.82 38.27
C VAL A 965 -64.86 -52.38 37.38
N GLN A 966 -64.54 -52.89 36.19
CA GLN A 966 -65.50 -53.60 35.33
C GLN A 966 -65.87 -54.97 35.92
N ALA A 967 -64.90 -55.73 36.45
CA ALA A 967 -65.16 -56.98 37.16
C ALA A 967 -66.05 -56.76 38.38
N ALA A 968 -65.71 -55.79 39.25
CA ALA A 968 -66.54 -55.45 40.41
C ALA A 968 -67.95 -54.92 40.04
N ARG A 969 -68.11 -54.30 38.86
CA ARG A 969 -69.44 -53.95 38.32
C ARG A 969 -70.21 -55.17 37.83
N ALA A 970 -69.56 -56.15 37.23
CA ALA A 970 -70.18 -57.42 36.81
C ALA A 970 -70.58 -58.28 38.02
N GLU A 971 -69.72 -58.40 39.04
CA GLU A 971 -70.04 -59.02 40.33
C GLU A 971 -71.24 -58.34 41.00
N LYS A 972 -71.24 -57.00 41.07
CA LYS A 972 -72.38 -56.22 41.56
C LYS A 972 -73.65 -56.48 40.75
N ALA A 973 -73.56 -56.64 39.43
CA ALA A 973 -74.71 -56.97 38.59
C ALA A 973 -75.24 -58.38 38.89
N SER A 974 -74.36 -59.37 39.10
CA SER A 974 -74.75 -60.71 39.57
C SER A 974 -75.48 -60.63 40.91
N VAL A 975 -74.87 -60.00 41.92
CA VAL A 975 -75.47 -59.87 43.26
C VAL A 975 -76.80 -59.11 43.24
N LEU A 976 -77.01 -58.18 42.31
CA LEU A 976 -78.31 -57.53 42.09
C LEU A 976 -79.33 -58.45 41.41
N ALA A 977 -78.92 -59.35 40.52
CA ALA A 977 -79.78 -60.38 39.94
C ALA A 977 -80.14 -61.47 40.99
N ASP A 978 -79.17 -61.88 41.82
CA ASP A 978 -79.38 -62.78 42.95
C ASP A 978 -80.40 -62.16 43.93
N LEU A 979 -80.20 -60.89 44.31
CA LEU A 979 -81.15 -60.13 45.13
C LEU A 979 -82.54 -59.99 44.49
N ALA A 980 -82.62 -59.88 43.16
CA ALA A 980 -83.89 -59.87 42.43
C ALA A 980 -84.59 -61.23 42.50
N SER A 981 -83.86 -62.34 42.34
CA SER A 981 -84.40 -63.69 42.47
C SER A 981 -84.89 -63.99 43.91
N VAL A 982 -84.17 -63.50 44.93
CA VAL A 982 -84.59 -63.58 46.34
C VAL A 982 -85.86 -62.74 46.59
N ARG A 983 -85.98 -61.56 45.96
CA ARG A 983 -87.20 -60.74 46.01
C ARG A 983 -88.39 -61.43 45.34
N GLU A 984 -88.18 -62.06 44.18
CA GLU A 984 -89.21 -62.90 43.56
C GLU A 984 -89.60 -64.08 44.45
N LEU A 985 -88.64 -64.73 45.12
CA LEU A 985 -88.91 -65.81 46.06
C LEU A 985 -89.75 -65.31 47.25
N CYS A 986 -89.46 -64.11 47.77
CA CYS A 986 -90.27 -63.46 48.81
C CYS A 986 -91.70 -63.18 48.31
N VAL A 987 -91.89 -62.66 47.10
CA VAL A 987 -93.22 -62.44 46.51
C VAL A 987 -93.98 -63.75 46.29
N LYS A 988 -93.29 -64.83 45.88
CA LYS A 988 -93.87 -66.19 45.75
C LYS A 988 -94.25 -66.76 47.13
N LEU A 989 -93.45 -66.51 48.17
CA LEU A 989 -93.76 -66.87 49.55
C LEU A 989 -94.95 -66.08 50.10
N ASP A 990 -94.97 -64.74 50.00
CA ASP A 990 -96.07 -63.92 50.50
C ASP A 990 -97.38 -64.20 49.75
N SER A 991 -97.36 -64.44 48.44
CA SER A 991 -98.57 -64.87 47.71
C SER A 991 -99.04 -66.28 48.09
N SER A 992 -98.14 -67.21 48.41
CA SER A 992 -98.51 -68.53 48.97
C SER A 992 -99.07 -68.43 50.40
N LYS A 993 -98.58 -67.48 51.19
CA LYS A 993 -99.06 -67.12 52.53
C LYS A 993 -100.44 -66.46 52.45
N GLU A 994 -100.68 -65.56 51.49
CA GLU A 994 -102.04 -65.04 51.25
C GLU A 994 -103.00 -66.15 50.78
N LEU A 995 -102.57 -67.09 49.94
CA LEU A 995 -103.39 -68.22 49.50
C LEU A 995 -103.77 -69.13 50.67
N THR A 996 -102.82 -69.46 51.54
CA THR A 996 -103.09 -70.27 52.75
C THR A 996 -103.93 -69.51 53.78
N VAL A 997 -103.76 -68.19 53.92
CA VAL A 997 -104.68 -67.34 54.72
C VAL A 997 -106.09 -67.32 54.12
N ARG A 998 -106.25 -67.20 52.79
CA ARG A 998 -107.56 -67.26 52.10
C ARG A 998 -108.24 -68.62 52.29
N GLN A 999 -107.48 -69.72 52.24
CA GLN A 999 -107.97 -71.06 52.56
C GLN A 999 -108.39 -71.18 54.04
N LEU A 1000 -107.61 -70.62 54.97
CA LEU A 1000 -107.92 -70.59 56.40
C LEU A 1000 -109.20 -69.78 56.67
N THR A 1001 -109.37 -68.60 56.07
CA THR A 1001 -110.62 -67.82 56.20
C THR A 1001 -111.81 -68.54 55.61
N SER A 1002 -111.64 -69.25 54.48
CA SER A 1002 -112.71 -70.10 53.92
C SER A 1002 -113.13 -71.20 54.90
N LYS A 1003 -112.18 -71.87 55.55
CA LYS A 1003 -112.47 -72.88 56.59
C LYS A 1003 -113.01 -72.28 57.89
N SER A 1004 -112.67 -71.03 58.22
CA SER A 1004 -113.32 -70.29 59.32
C SER A 1004 -114.79 -70.02 59.01
N MET A 1005 -115.11 -69.57 57.79
CA MET A 1005 -116.49 -69.34 57.36
C MET A 1005 -117.31 -70.64 57.27
N GLU A 1006 -116.70 -71.75 56.82
CA GLU A 1006 -117.35 -73.07 56.89
C GLU A 1006 -117.65 -73.50 58.34
N LEU A 1007 -116.73 -73.24 59.29
CA LEU A 1007 -116.93 -73.49 60.71
C LEU A 1007 -118.04 -72.61 61.30
N GLU A 1008 -118.02 -71.30 61.03
CA GLU A 1008 -119.06 -70.35 61.46
C GLU A 1008 -120.45 -70.77 60.97
N ARG A 1009 -120.54 -71.20 59.70
CA ARG A 1009 -121.77 -71.71 59.09
C ARG A 1009 -122.28 -72.97 59.81
N VAL A 1010 -121.40 -73.91 60.14
CA VAL A 1010 -121.75 -75.14 60.88
C VAL A 1010 -122.09 -74.85 62.35
N THR A 1011 -121.49 -73.84 62.98
CA THR A 1011 -121.92 -73.40 64.31
C THR A 1011 -123.29 -72.74 64.29
N GLY A 1012 -123.63 -71.98 63.24
CA GLY A 1012 -124.97 -71.43 63.04
C GLY A 1012 -126.04 -72.52 62.93
N GLU A 1013 -125.81 -73.53 62.08
CA GLU A 1013 -126.70 -74.72 61.97
C GLU A 1013 -126.88 -75.44 63.32
N LEU A 1014 -125.86 -75.43 64.18
CA LEU A 1014 -125.92 -75.98 65.54
C LEU A 1014 -126.69 -75.10 66.54
N GLU A 1015 -126.71 -73.78 66.35
CA GLU A 1015 -127.48 -72.84 67.17
C GLU A 1015 -128.95 -72.79 66.77
N ASP A 1016 -129.26 -72.89 65.47
CA ASP A 1016 -130.63 -73.02 64.97
C ASP A 1016 -131.32 -74.26 65.56
N VAL A 1017 -130.69 -75.44 65.47
CA VAL A 1017 -131.19 -76.70 66.05
C VAL A 1017 -131.32 -76.63 67.58
N ARG A 1018 -130.44 -75.89 68.28
CA ARG A 1018 -130.58 -75.61 69.72
C ARG A 1018 -131.80 -74.72 70.00
N SER A 1019 -132.07 -73.73 69.14
CA SER A 1019 -133.21 -72.83 69.29
C SER A 1019 -134.56 -73.57 69.12
N GLU A 1020 -134.65 -74.50 68.16
CA GLU A 1020 -135.81 -75.38 67.99
C GLU A 1020 -136.03 -76.27 69.21
N MET A 1021 -134.96 -76.85 69.77
CA MET A 1021 -135.03 -77.65 70.99
C MET A 1021 -135.52 -76.83 72.21
N GLU A 1022 -135.08 -75.57 72.33
CA GLU A 1022 -135.56 -74.63 73.34
C GLU A 1022 -137.05 -74.28 73.17
N LEU A 1023 -137.52 -74.15 71.93
CA LEU A 1023 -138.90 -73.78 71.61
C LEU A 1023 -139.86 -74.95 71.89
N LEU A 1024 -139.48 -76.17 71.51
CA LEU A 1024 -140.21 -77.40 71.85
C LEU A 1024 -140.29 -77.65 73.36
N LYS A 1025 -139.20 -77.39 74.11
CA LYS A 1025 -139.22 -77.44 75.59
C LYS A 1025 -140.23 -76.45 76.19
N LYS A 1026 -140.34 -75.23 75.64
CA LYS A 1026 -141.29 -74.21 76.12
C LYS A 1026 -142.74 -74.60 75.83
N GLN A 1027 -143.02 -75.16 74.66
CA GLN A 1027 -144.35 -75.72 74.34
C GLN A 1027 -144.73 -76.84 75.32
N LEU A 1028 -143.86 -77.85 75.51
CA LEU A 1028 -144.09 -78.94 76.46
C LEU A 1028 -144.25 -78.44 77.92
N GLY A 1029 -143.55 -77.37 78.28
CA GLY A 1029 -143.71 -76.68 79.56
C GLY A 1029 -145.10 -76.05 79.73
N SER A 1030 -145.64 -75.45 78.66
CA SER A 1030 -146.98 -74.82 78.68
C SER A 1030 -148.12 -75.83 78.81
N GLU A 1031 -148.07 -76.97 78.11
CA GLU A 1031 -149.09 -78.02 78.24
C GLU A 1031 -149.10 -78.68 79.62
N ARG A 1032 -147.93 -78.86 80.24
CA ARG A 1032 -147.83 -79.33 81.63
C ARG A 1032 -148.42 -78.34 82.65
N LEU A 1033 -148.58 -77.07 82.26
CA LEU A 1033 -149.12 -76.01 83.11
C LEU A 1033 -150.65 -75.88 82.91
N THR A 1034 -151.18 -76.08 81.70
CA THR A 1034 -152.63 -76.14 81.45
C THR A 1034 -153.27 -77.35 82.13
N VAL A 1035 -152.63 -78.53 82.10
CA VAL A 1035 -153.09 -79.73 82.84
C VAL A 1035 -153.19 -79.43 84.35
N ARG A 1036 -152.15 -78.85 84.95
CA ARG A 1036 -152.14 -78.48 86.38
C ARG A 1036 -153.25 -77.50 86.77
N ASN A 1037 -153.59 -76.57 85.88
CA ASN A 1037 -154.68 -75.61 86.10
C ASN A 1037 -156.06 -76.29 86.07
N LEU A 1038 -156.25 -77.33 85.24
CA LEU A 1038 -157.48 -78.12 85.23
C LEU A 1038 -157.61 -79.01 86.49
N GLU A 1039 -156.51 -79.62 86.94
CA GLU A 1039 -156.47 -80.40 88.20
C GLU A 1039 -156.82 -79.54 89.42
N THR A 1040 -156.29 -78.31 89.50
CA THR A 1040 -156.60 -77.37 90.59
C THR A 1040 -158.01 -76.81 90.52
N LEU A 1041 -158.60 -76.64 89.32
CA LEU A 1041 -160.03 -76.31 89.17
C LEU A 1041 -160.95 -77.45 89.67
N LEU A 1042 -160.63 -78.71 89.37
CA LEU A 1042 -161.36 -79.87 89.89
C LEU A 1042 -161.24 -80.01 91.42
N SER A 1043 -160.04 -79.78 91.96
CA SER A 1043 -159.79 -79.77 93.42
C SER A 1043 -160.60 -78.67 94.13
N THR A 1044 -160.54 -77.43 93.63
CA THR A 1044 -161.24 -76.29 94.24
C THR A 1044 -162.76 -76.35 94.10
N ASN A 1045 -163.29 -77.10 93.12
CA ASN A 1045 -164.73 -77.34 93.03
C ASN A 1045 -165.22 -78.28 94.15
N ARG A 1046 -164.55 -79.44 94.33
CA ARG A 1046 -164.84 -80.37 95.45
C ARG A 1046 -164.71 -79.71 96.82
N GLN A 1047 -163.73 -78.82 96.99
CA GLN A 1047 -163.56 -78.05 98.24
C GLN A 1047 -164.77 -77.15 98.55
N LYS A 1048 -165.39 -76.54 97.52
CA LYS A 1048 -166.57 -75.68 97.68
C LYS A 1048 -167.83 -76.46 98.06
N GLU A 1049 -168.05 -77.63 97.47
CA GLU A 1049 -169.18 -78.51 97.83
C GLU A 1049 -169.12 -78.91 99.33
N PHE A 1050 -167.92 -79.22 99.83
CA PHE A 1050 -167.72 -79.53 101.25
C PHE A 1050 -167.99 -78.32 102.17
N GLN A 1051 -167.60 -77.12 101.77
CA GLN A 1051 -167.85 -75.89 102.54
C GLN A 1051 -169.34 -75.49 102.55
N THR A 1052 -170.08 -75.71 101.46
CA THR A 1052 -171.54 -75.51 101.47
C THR A 1052 -172.25 -76.45 102.45
N HIS A 1053 -171.79 -77.70 102.58
CA HIS A 1053 -172.36 -78.66 103.54
C HIS A 1053 -172.12 -78.27 105.02
N ILE A 1054 -170.96 -77.68 105.35
CA ILE A 1054 -170.68 -77.20 106.71
C ILE A 1054 -171.58 -76.01 107.06
N SER A 1055 -171.64 -74.99 106.20
CA SER A 1055 -172.43 -73.79 106.45
C SER A 1055 -173.94 -74.03 106.56
N ALA A 1056 -174.47 -75.09 105.92
CA ALA A 1056 -175.85 -75.54 106.12
C ALA A 1056 -176.09 -76.09 107.53
N SER A 1057 -175.16 -76.90 108.05
CA SER A 1057 -175.23 -77.48 109.41
C SER A 1057 -175.16 -76.41 110.50
N GLU A 1058 -174.31 -75.40 110.32
CA GLU A 1058 -174.20 -74.26 111.25
C GLU A 1058 -175.52 -73.49 111.36
N LYS A 1059 -176.19 -73.20 110.23
CA LYS A 1059 -177.52 -72.54 110.19
C LYS A 1059 -178.61 -73.33 110.90
N GLU A 1060 -178.57 -74.66 110.82
CA GLU A 1060 -179.52 -75.52 111.53
C GLU A 1060 -179.29 -75.51 113.05
N SER A 1061 -178.04 -75.34 113.50
CA SER A 1061 -177.72 -75.17 114.92
C SER A 1061 -178.20 -73.83 115.49
N GLU A 1062 -178.06 -72.72 114.75
CA GLU A 1062 -178.57 -71.39 115.14
C GLU A 1062 -180.09 -71.41 115.35
N LEU A 1063 -180.83 -72.08 114.46
CA LEU A 1063 -182.29 -72.26 114.56
C LEU A 1063 -182.73 -73.06 115.79
N LYS A 1064 -181.85 -73.91 116.34
CA LYS A 1064 -182.13 -74.68 117.56
C LYS A 1064 -182.02 -73.78 118.80
N VAL A 1065 -180.94 -73.02 118.90
CA VAL A 1065 -180.70 -72.04 119.98
C VAL A 1065 -181.80 -70.96 120.03
N LEU A 1066 -182.32 -70.54 118.87
CA LEU A 1066 -183.43 -69.58 118.80
C LEU A 1066 -184.75 -70.12 119.36
N LYS A 1067 -185.01 -71.44 119.31
CA LYS A 1067 -186.20 -72.05 119.90
C LYS A 1067 -186.12 -72.11 121.43
N ASP A 1068 -184.97 -72.52 121.97
CA ASP A 1068 -184.75 -72.58 123.42
C ASP A 1068 -184.82 -71.18 124.07
N ARG A 1069 -184.36 -70.16 123.35
CA ARG A 1069 -184.42 -68.75 123.78
C ARG A 1069 -185.85 -68.19 123.82
N LEU A 1070 -186.79 -68.77 123.08
CA LEU A 1070 -188.21 -68.42 123.12
C LEU A 1070 -188.90 -69.01 124.37
N ALA A 1071 -188.69 -70.30 124.65
CA ALA A 1071 -189.24 -70.95 125.85
C ALA A 1071 -188.76 -70.31 127.17
N LEU A 1072 -187.54 -69.76 127.17
CA LEU A 1072 -186.99 -69.02 128.32
C LEU A 1072 -187.56 -67.59 128.47
N ALA A 1073 -188.28 -67.07 127.47
CA ALA A 1073 -189.07 -65.85 127.61
C ALA A 1073 -190.42 -66.12 128.29
N ASP A 1074 -191.15 -67.16 127.86
CA ASP A 1074 -192.48 -67.51 128.38
C ASP A 1074 -192.48 -67.78 129.90
N SER A 1075 -191.44 -68.45 130.40
CA SER A 1075 -191.27 -68.68 131.85
C SER A 1075 -191.05 -67.40 132.67
N LYS A 1076 -190.50 -66.33 132.07
CA LYS A 1076 -190.32 -65.03 132.74
C LYS A 1076 -191.60 -64.21 132.78
N THR A 1077 -192.41 -64.28 131.72
CA THR A 1077 -193.74 -63.65 131.69
C THR A 1077 -194.64 -64.20 132.81
N ALA A 1078 -194.55 -65.50 133.09
CA ALA A 1078 -195.22 -66.15 134.23
C ALA A 1078 -194.64 -65.76 135.61
N GLY A 1079 -193.44 -65.19 135.67
CA GLY A 1079 -192.82 -64.65 136.88
C GLY A 1079 -193.36 -63.28 137.26
N HIS A 1080 -193.32 -62.32 136.32
CA HIS A 1080 -193.77 -60.94 136.56
C HIS A 1080 -195.26 -60.83 136.91
N ALA A 1081 -196.08 -61.78 136.46
CA ALA A 1081 -197.48 -61.92 136.88
C ALA A 1081 -197.66 -62.08 138.41
N ARG A 1082 -196.63 -62.54 139.15
CA ARG A 1082 -196.65 -62.67 140.61
C ARG A 1082 -196.13 -61.43 141.33
N GLU A 1083 -195.09 -60.79 140.80
CA GLU A 1083 -194.46 -59.59 141.41
C GLU A 1083 -195.39 -58.37 141.42
N VAL A 1084 -196.19 -58.17 140.36
CA VAL A 1084 -197.18 -57.08 140.29
C VAL A 1084 -198.23 -57.17 141.41
N SER A 1085 -198.51 -58.37 141.93
CA SER A 1085 -199.39 -58.54 143.10
C SER A 1085 -198.74 -58.15 144.43
N GLN A 1086 -197.40 -58.17 144.54
CA GLN A 1086 -196.68 -57.76 145.75
C GLN A 1086 -196.38 -56.26 145.79
N LEU A 1087 -196.07 -55.64 144.65
CA LEU A 1087 -195.79 -54.20 144.58
C LEU A 1087 -197.03 -53.32 144.86
N ARG A 1088 -198.24 -53.89 144.74
CA ARG A 1088 -199.50 -53.30 145.24
C ARG A 1088 -199.50 -53.05 146.76
N GLY A 1089 -198.59 -53.65 147.55
CA GLY A 1089 -198.49 -53.43 148.99
C GLY A 1089 -197.53 -52.31 149.42
N LYS A 1090 -196.29 -52.28 148.90
CA LYS A 1090 -195.20 -51.46 149.47
C LYS A 1090 -195.29 -49.95 149.22
N VAL A 1091 -196.00 -49.51 148.19
CA VAL A 1091 -196.19 -48.06 147.91
C VAL A 1091 -196.99 -47.39 149.04
N SER A 1092 -197.76 -48.14 149.82
CA SER A 1092 -198.53 -47.65 150.96
C SER A 1092 -197.70 -47.30 152.21
N GLN A 1093 -196.37 -47.46 152.21
CA GLN A 1093 -195.52 -47.25 153.39
C GLN A 1093 -194.50 -46.10 153.23
N LEU A 1094 -193.73 -46.07 152.13
CA LEU A 1094 -192.55 -45.20 152.02
C LEU A 1094 -192.84 -43.69 151.84
N GLN A 1095 -194.09 -43.28 151.64
CA GLN A 1095 -194.45 -41.86 151.59
C GLN A 1095 -194.34 -41.16 152.97
N THR A 1096 -194.13 -41.91 154.06
CA THR A 1096 -194.13 -41.39 155.44
C THR A 1096 -192.74 -41.08 156.03
N GLU A 1097 -191.65 -41.41 155.33
CA GLU A 1097 -190.28 -41.32 155.90
C GLU A 1097 -189.42 -40.14 155.36
N MET A 1098 -189.91 -39.37 154.39
CA MET A 1098 -189.08 -38.37 153.69
C MET A 1098 -188.79 -37.09 154.52
N ASP A 1099 -189.49 -36.85 155.63
CA ASP A 1099 -189.53 -35.55 156.31
C ASP A 1099 -188.30 -35.19 157.18
N VAL A 1100 -187.37 -36.13 157.43
CA VAL A 1100 -186.42 -35.99 158.56
C VAL A 1100 -184.99 -35.58 158.19
N LEU A 1101 -184.27 -36.36 157.37
CA LEU A 1101 -182.79 -36.44 157.46
C LEU A 1101 -181.97 -35.40 156.67
N LYS A 1102 -182.57 -34.37 156.09
CA LYS A 1102 -181.88 -33.38 155.22
C LYS A 1102 -181.01 -32.33 155.95
N ARG A 1103 -180.50 -32.61 157.16
CA ARG A 1103 -180.00 -31.59 158.10
C ARG A 1103 -178.52 -31.61 158.52
N GLN A 1104 -177.68 -32.61 158.19
CA GLN A 1104 -176.34 -32.70 158.80
C GLN A 1104 -175.16 -33.15 157.89
N LEU A 1105 -174.02 -32.45 158.10
CA LEU A 1105 -172.60 -32.83 157.92
C LEU A 1105 -171.87 -32.68 156.55
N THR A 1106 -170.53 -32.59 156.67
CA THR A 1106 -169.45 -32.36 155.68
C THR A 1106 -169.27 -30.89 155.22
N THR A 1107 -168.22 -30.13 155.54
CA THR A 1107 -167.04 -30.26 156.46
C THR A 1107 -165.92 -31.26 156.12
N GLU A 1108 -164.67 -30.83 156.38
CA GLU A 1108 -163.41 -31.62 156.48
C GLU A 1108 -162.85 -32.37 155.23
N ARG A 1109 -162.31 -31.62 154.26
CA ARG A 1109 -161.22 -32.11 153.39
C ARG A 1109 -160.13 -31.03 153.24
N PHE A 1110 -159.03 -31.40 152.59
CA PHE A 1110 -157.96 -30.49 152.13
C PHE A 1110 -156.96 -30.02 153.25
N GLU A 1111 -155.77 -30.64 153.36
CA GLU A 1111 -154.63 -30.15 154.21
C GLU A 1111 -153.20 -30.22 153.56
N ARG A 1112 -153.05 -29.61 152.36
CA ARG A 1112 -152.00 -28.59 152.02
C ARG A 1112 -150.69 -29.12 151.20
N GLU A 1113 -149.61 -28.63 150.43
CA GLU A 1113 -148.62 -27.55 149.77
C GLU A 1113 -147.54 -26.60 150.51
N ARG A 1114 -146.68 -27.06 151.45
CA ARG A 1114 -145.85 -26.50 152.56
C ARG A 1114 -145.26 -25.12 152.46
N ALA A 1115 -144.66 -24.62 151.37
CA ALA A 1115 -144.47 -25.00 149.95
C ALA A 1115 -143.86 -26.39 149.55
N VAL A 1116 -144.37 -27.51 150.06
CA VAL A 1116 -145.07 -28.71 149.49
C VAL A 1116 -145.60 -29.57 150.71
N GLN A 1117 -146.93 -29.69 150.95
CA GLN A 1117 -147.72 -29.72 152.27
C GLN A 1117 -148.28 -28.44 153.16
N GLU A 1118 -148.98 -27.22 153.03
CA GLU A 1118 -149.55 -25.90 152.34
C GLU A 1118 -150.31 -25.52 150.95
N MET A 1119 -151.34 -26.25 150.45
CA MET A 1119 -152.18 -26.20 149.18
C MET A 1119 -152.07 -27.43 148.20
N ARG A 1120 -152.45 -27.37 146.91
CA ARG A 1120 -153.13 -28.35 146.00
C ARG A 1120 -152.39 -29.69 145.67
N ARG A 1121 -152.37 -30.80 146.43
CA ARG A 1121 -153.30 -31.48 147.40
C ARG A 1121 -154.58 -32.01 146.75
N GLN A 1122 -154.82 -33.30 146.97
CA GLN A 1122 -156.08 -34.05 146.84
C GLN A 1122 -156.87 -33.77 145.54
N GLY A 1123 -156.80 -34.58 144.48
CA GLY A 1123 -156.42 -35.98 144.42
C GLY A 1123 -157.63 -36.92 144.60
N LEU A 1124 -157.67 -37.92 143.71
CA LEU A 1124 -158.63 -39.02 143.57
C LEU A 1124 -160.07 -38.68 143.10
N SER A 1125 -160.32 -39.18 141.90
CA SER A 1125 -161.51 -40.00 141.55
C SER A 1125 -162.82 -39.31 141.16
N PHE A 1126 -163.66 -40.16 140.54
CA PHE A 1126 -165.05 -39.95 140.13
C PHE A 1126 -165.20 -38.99 138.93
N SER A 1127 -165.57 -39.46 137.73
CA SER A 1127 -166.73 -40.30 137.39
C SER A 1127 -168.05 -39.67 137.84
N SER A 1128 -168.77 -39.04 136.90
CA SER A 1128 -170.19 -39.36 136.69
C SER A 1128 -170.82 -38.62 135.50
N LEU A 1129 -171.55 -39.40 134.69
CA LEU A 1129 -172.95 -39.20 134.34
C LEU A 1129 -173.47 -37.76 134.17
N ARG A 1130 -174.06 -37.49 132.99
CA ARG A 1130 -175.52 -37.25 132.85
C ARG A 1130 -175.93 -37.08 131.37
N SER A 1131 -177.24 -37.18 131.13
CA SER A 1131 -177.95 -36.83 129.89
C SER A 1131 -177.67 -37.68 128.64
N SER A 1132 -178.63 -37.91 127.72
CA SER A 1132 -180.12 -37.85 127.80
C SER A 1132 -180.73 -38.45 126.52
N SER A 1133 -182.04 -38.76 126.53
CA SER A 1133 -182.87 -38.87 125.31
C SER A 1133 -182.95 -37.50 124.58
N PRO A 1134 -183.25 -37.44 123.26
CA PRO A 1134 -184.58 -37.71 122.66
C PRO A 1134 -184.57 -39.01 121.79
N LEU A 1135 -185.65 -39.64 121.32
CA LEU A 1135 -186.94 -39.25 120.71
C LEU A 1135 -186.91 -38.78 119.23
N SER A 1136 -187.87 -39.32 118.46
CA SER A 1136 -188.45 -38.83 117.18
C SER A 1136 -187.83 -39.18 115.81
N THR A 1137 -188.68 -39.78 114.97
CA THR A 1137 -188.89 -39.56 113.50
C THR A 1137 -187.78 -39.83 112.46
N SER A 1138 -188.06 -40.08 111.16
CA SER A 1138 -189.16 -40.80 110.45
C SER A 1138 -188.93 -40.72 108.92
N LEU A 1139 -189.45 -41.70 108.14
CA LEU A 1139 -189.56 -41.69 106.66
C LEU A 1139 -188.20 -41.81 105.92
N SER A 1140 -188.01 -42.54 104.80
CA SER A 1140 -188.80 -42.73 103.55
C SER A 1140 -188.74 -41.49 102.62
N PRO A 1141 -188.67 -41.59 101.27
CA PRO A 1141 -188.99 -42.76 100.42
C PRO A 1141 -188.00 -43.07 99.25
N ARG A 1142 -188.39 -44.05 98.42
CA ARG A 1142 -188.05 -44.22 96.97
C ARG A 1142 -188.40 -42.94 96.15
N PRO A 1143 -187.96 -42.74 94.87
CA PRO A 1143 -187.63 -43.76 93.86
C PRO A 1143 -186.48 -43.45 92.85
N ALA A 1144 -186.33 -44.38 91.87
CA ALA A 1144 -185.95 -44.16 90.46
C ALA A 1144 -184.49 -43.86 90.04
N SER A 1145 -184.24 -44.13 88.74
CA SER A 1145 -183.07 -43.75 87.93
C SER A 1145 -183.02 -42.23 87.69
N PRO A 1146 -181.88 -41.63 87.31
CA PRO A 1146 -181.55 -41.55 85.86
C PRO A 1146 -180.02 -41.64 85.56
N GLU A 1147 -179.51 -40.85 84.62
CA GLU A 1147 -178.25 -41.06 83.88
C GLU A 1147 -177.01 -40.29 84.38
N ARG A 1148 -175.83 -40.80 84.01
CA ARG A 1148 -174.54 -40.14 83.65
C ARG A 1148 -174.02 -38.88 84.43
N SER A 1149 -172.70 -38.95 84.69
CA SER A 1149 -171.66 -37.89 84.53
C SER A 1149 -171.00 -37.17 85.75
N ILE A 1150 -169.67 -37.40 85.88
CA ILE A 1150 -168.52 -36.50 86.17
C ILE A 1150 -168.68 -35.26 87.12
N LEU A 1151 -167.78 -35.10 88.13
CA LEU A 1151 -166.79 -33.97 88.29
C LEU A 1151 -166.16 -33.75 89.69
N ARG A 1152 -164.84 -33.40 89.68
CA ARG A 1152 -164.11 -32.41 90.54
C ARG A 1152 -163.89 -32.69 92.04
N THR A 1153 -162.99 -32.01 92.79
CA THR A 1153 -162.00 -30.88 92.61
C THR A 1153 -160.81 -31.08 93.61
N PRO A 1154 -159.75 -30.23 93.80
CA PRO A 1154 -159.39 -28.87 93.29
C PRO A 1154 -158.41 -28.90 92.08
N GLU A 1155 -158.24 -27.87 91.23
CA GLU A 1155 -157.51 -26.57 91.41
C GLU A 1155 -156.00 -26.71 91.77
N ARG A 1156 -155.03 -26.00 91.16
CA ARG A 1156 -155.09 -24.86 90.21
C ARG A 1156 -153.77 -24.64 89.42
N SER A 1157 -153.91 -24.15 88.17
CA SER A 1157 -153.19 -23.03 87.48
C SER A 1157 -151.73 -22.63 87.85
N THR A 1158 -150.91 -22.06 86.96
CA THR A 1158 -151.24 -21.09 85.88
C THR A 1158 -150.37 -21.19 84.62
N ASP A 1159 -151.03 -21.16 83.47
CA ASP A 1159 -150.74 -20.15 82.45
C ASP A 1159 -152.09 -19.61 81.91
N LYS A 1160 -152.15 -18.38 81.38
CA LYS A 1160 -153.39 -17.70 80.97
C LYS A 1160 -153.21 -16.66 79.86
N THR A 1161 -153.69 -17.03 78.67
CA THR A 1161 -154.92 -16.50 78.00
C THR A 1161 -155.41 -15.06 78.26
N GLN A 1162 -155.52 -14.29 77.18
CA GLN A 1162 -156.66 -13.43 76.76
C GLN A 1162 -156.35 -12.90 75.32
N ASP A 1163 -157.27 -12.60 74.39
CA ASP A 1163 -158.67 -12.08 74.43
C ASP A 1163 -159.55 -12.65 73.26
N LYS A 1164 -160.88 -12.87 73.41
CA LYS A 1164 -162.08 -12.11 72.90
C LYS A 1164 -162.28 -12.06 71.35
N SER A 1165 -163.49 -12.06 70.72
CA SER A 1165 -164.93 -12.09 71.16
C SER A 1165 -165.96 -12.22 70.00
N VAL A 1166 -167.23 -12.66 70.29
CA VAL A 1166 -168.52 -12.44 69.53
C VAL A 1166 -168.73 -13.26 68.22
N SER A 1167 -169.90 -13.82 67.80
CA SER A 1167 -171.33 -13.39 67.82
C SER A 1167 -172.41 -14.53 67.72
N PHE A 1168 -173.62 -14.32 68.30
CA PHE A 1168 -175.02 -14.78 68.03
C PHE A 1168 -175.37 -16.14 67.31
N LYS A 1169 -176.58 -16.73 67.43
CA LYS A 1169 -177.93 -16.20 67.78
C LYS A 1169 -178.82 -17.26 68.47
N GLU A 1170 -179.81 -16.77 69.24
CA GLU A 1170 -181.00 -17.47 69.82
C GLU A 1170 -180.74 -18.63 70.80
#